data_AF-A0A399Q0Q0-F1
#
_entry.id   AF-A0A399Q0Q0-F1
#
_cell.length_a   1.000
_cell.length_b   1.000
_cell.length_c   1.000
_cell.angle_alpha   90.00
_cell.angle_beta   90.00
_cell.angle_gamma   90.00
#
_symmetry.space_group_name_H-M   'P 1'
#
loop_
_entity.id
_entity.type
_entity.pdbx_description
1 polymer ?
#
loop_
_entity_poly.entity_id
_entity_poly.type
_entity_poly.pdbx_seq_one_letter_code
_entity_poly.pdbx_strand_id
1 'polypeptide(L)'
;MERSPWHAGERQLQAQVGVAERMEEFGRKVIRTWMPDQHRQFYQQLPFMLFGAVDADGRPWASVLEGEPGFAHSPEPTQLHFDSLPALDDPAQLQDGAAIGLLGIELHTRRRNRLNGHIGNLGASGFDLTVDQSFGNCPQYIQLRQFQRVPLTDPQTRRAEHFDGLDDAAVALIETADTFFVASYVDVDGERSVDVSHRGGQAGFVRVEGNRLTIPDFAGNLHFNTLGNLLLNPRAGLLFIDFSTGDLLQLSGRTEVILEGPQIAAFQGAERLWTFEVEKVVRRPGALALRWRFDGMSPTSLLTGTWAQADARLQAQALGDSWRPLRVARIEAQSRHIRSFYLEPVDGAGLPVFQAGQHLPLRFTLDGEVFIRTYSLSGAPSDDFFRISVKREGRISTHLHDQVRVGDVLEARSPQGHFTVAPLERRPLVLLAAGVGITPLLSMLREVVYQGLRTRRIRPTWLIQSSRSLADQPFRAELDRLLEDTGDAVRVLRLLSQPEPDLVEGEDYDLHGRIDGALLRNLIDEFDQVDFVLCGPGAFTQGLYDSLRELDVRDDQIHAETFGPSTLKRQADPDAIVIEQLPAATTSVPVVFERSAKEARWQPEGGSLLELAESRGLRPEFSCRGGSCGTCKTRLISGAVNYPQPPAEVPEEGQVLICCAVPAQSSQPLVLDL
;
A
#
# COMPACT_ATOMS: atom_id res chain seq x y z
N MET A 1 0.82 -26.84 28.49
CA MET A 1 0.69 -25.60 27.70
C MET A 1 -0.76 -25.51 27.26
N GLU A 2 -1.43 -24.39 27.56
CA GLU A 2 -2.77 -24.13 27.04
C GLU A 2 -2.75 -24.12 25.51
N ARG A 3 -3.78 -24.69 24.89
CA ARG A 3 -3.96 -24.74 23.42
C ARG A 3 -3.92 -23.31 22.85
N SER A 4 -3.30 -23.14 21.67
CA SER A 4 -3.33 -21.85 20.97
C SER A 4 -4.77 -21.50 20.61
N PRO A 5 -5.19 -20.22 20.71
CA PRO A 5 -6.50 -19.79 20.25
C PRO A 5 -6.60 -19.77 18.71
N TRP A 6 -5.48 -19.95 18.00
CA TRP A 6 -5.39 -19.94 16.55
C TRP A 6 -5.20 -21.36 16.00
N HIS A 7 -5.91 -21.70 14.94
CA HIS A 7 -5.73 -22.98 14.25
C HIS A 7 -4.60 -22.91 13.20
N ALA A 8 -4.24 -24.05 12.60
CA ALA A 8 -3.05 -24.16 11.77
C ALA A 8 -3.01 -23.19 10.56
N GLY A 9 -4.15 -22.93 9.92
CA GLY A 9 -4.24 -22.07 8.74
C GLY A 9 -4.02 -20.59 9.08
N GLU A 10 -4.59 -20.12 10.20
CA GLU A 10 -4.33 -18.76 10.71
C GLU A 10 -2.85 -18.60 11.05
N ARG A 11 -2.27 -19.56 11.78
CA ARG A 11 -0.86 -19.52 12.18
C ARG A 11 0.09 -19.50 10.99
N GLN A 12 -0.22 -20.25 9.92
CA GLN A 12 0.55 -20.22 8.68
C GLN A 12 0.57 -18.82 8.06
N LEU A 13 -0.59 -18.16 7.95
CA LEU A 13 -0.68 -16.81 7.40
C LEU A 13 -0.03 -15.75 8.31
N GLN A 14 -0.17 -15.89 9.63
CA GLN A 14 0.49 -15.03 10.60
C GLN A 14 2.01 -15.18 10.54
N ALA A 15 2.54 -16.38 10.33
CA ALA A 15 3.96 -16.62 10.17
C ALA A 15 4.50 -15.99 8.89
N GLN A 16 3.78 -16.13 7.77
CA GLN A 16 4.17 -15.55 6.48
C GLN A 16 4.33 -14.03 6.53
N VAL A 17 3.49 -13.33 7.30
CA VAL A 17 3.59 -11.87 7.47
C VAL A 17 4.40 -11.44 8.69
N GLY A 18 5.09 -12.39 9.35
CA GLY A 18 6.02 -12.11 10.45
C GLY A 18 5.36 -11.66 11.76
N VAL A 19 4.13 -12.10 12.05
CA VAL A 19 3.36 -11.67 13.24
C VAL A 19 2.89 -12.81 14.16
N ALA A 20 3.29 -14.05 13.89
CA ALA A 20 2.82 -15.25 14.60
C ALA A 20 2.98 -15.15 16.13
N GLU A 21 4.17 -14.81 16.63
CA GLU A 21 4.43 -14.72 18.09
C GLU A 21 3.57 -13.63 18.74
N ARG A 22 3.50 -12.45 18.11
CA ARG A 22 2.67 -11.33 18.60
C ARG A 22 1.19 -11.70 18.61
N MET A 23 0.70 -12.38 17.59
CA MET A 23 -0.70 -12.82 17.52
C MET A 23 -1.01 -13.91 18.54
N GLU A 24 -0.07 -14.81 18.83
CA GLU A 24 -0.22 -15.81 19.88
C GLU A 24 -0.41 -15.15 21.26
N GLU A 25 0.43 -14.19 21.63
CA GLU A 25 0.30 -13.46 22.89
C GLU A 25 -0.97 -12.60 22.96
N PHE A 26 -1.31 -11.93 21.85
CA PHE A 26 -2.48 -11.07 21.78
C PHE A 26 -3.78 -11.88 21.83
N GLY A 27 -3.87 -12.95 21.05
CA GLY A 27 -5.04 -13.83 20.96
C GLY A 27 -5.46 -14.38 22.33
N ARG A 28 -4.49 -14.84 23.14
CA ARG A 28 -4.73 -15.34 24.51
C ARG A 28 -5.35 -14.32 25.45
N LYS A 29 -5.13 -13.02 25.21
CA LYS A 29 -5.67 -11.93 26.02
C LYS A 29 -7.08 -11.51 25.58
N VAL A 30 -7.39 -11.66 24.29
CA VAL A 30 -8.61 -11.06 23.69
C VAL A 30 -9.68 -12.06 23.28
N ILE A 31 -9.31 -13.30 22.94
CA ILE A 31 -10.24 -14.36 22.58
C ILE A 31 -10.66 -15.07 23.86
N ARG A 32 -11.96 -15.04 24.16
CA ARG A 32 -12.52 -15.54 25.41
C ARG A 32 -13.60 -16.57 25.15
N THR A 33 -13.70 -17.57 26.02
CA THR A 33 -14.81 -18.54 26.06
C THR A 33 -16.07 -17.99 26.73
N TRP A 34 -16.14 -16.67 26.91
CA TRP A 34 -17.24 -15.96 27.54
C TRP A 34 -17.33 -14.53 26.96
N MET A 35 -18.51 -13.93 27.06
CA MET A 35 -18.81 -12.58 26.61
C MET A 35 -18.63 -11.55 27.73
N PRO A 36 -17.75 -10.56 27.56
CA PRO A 36 -17.76 -9.35 28.38
C PRO A 36 -19.14 -8.69 28.42
N ASP A 37 -19.50 -8.03 29.52
CA ASP A 37 -20.79 -7.33 29.64
C ASP A 37 -21.03 -6.34 28.50
N GLN A 38 -19.96 -5.69 28.03
CA GLN A 38 -20.01 -4.80 26.87
C GLN A 38 -20.44 -5.52 25.57
N HIS A 39 -20.11 -6.80 25.41
CA HIS A 39 -20.54 -7.63 24.27
C HIS A 39 -21.99 -8.07 24.46
N ARG A 40 -22.36 -8.49 25.68
CA ARG A 40 -23.73 -8.93 26.02
C ARG A 40 -24.74 -7.81 25.77
N GLN A 41 -24.46 -6.61 26.27
CA GLN A 41 -25.27 -5.41 26.03
C GLN A 41 -25.32 -5.05 24.55
N PHE A 42 -24.19 -5.20 23.84
CA PHE A 42 -24.12 -4.94 22.41
C PHE A 42 -24.99 -5.89 21.60
N TYR A 43 -24.97 -7.20 21.86
CA TYR A 43 -25.83 -8.13 21.12
C TYR A 43 -27.31 -7.88 21.42
N GLN A 44 -27.64 -7.54 22.67
CA GLN A 44 -29.03 -7.24 23.08
C GLN A 44 -29.63 -6.03 22.36
N GLN A 45 -28.85 -5.01 22.02
CA GLN A 45 -29.38 -3.84 21.31
C GLN A 45 -29.53 -4.03 19.80
N LEU A 46 -28.96 -5.09 19.21
CA LEU A 46 -28.95 -5.24 17.75
C LEU A 46 -30.35 -5.61 17.23
N PRO A 47 -30.75 -5.07 16.06
CA PRO A 47 -31.98 -5.47 15.37
C PRO A 47 -31.76 -6.65 14.41
N PHE A 48 -30.51 -7.04 14.19
CA PHE A 48 -30.12 -8.22 13.40
C PHE A 48 -28.73 -8.70 13.78
N MET A 49 -28.44 -9.97 13.50
CA MET A 49 -27.10 -10.55 13.59
C MET A 49 -26.84 -11.44 12.37
N LEU A 50 -25.59 -11.47 11.91
CA LEU A 50 -25.20 -12.38 10.84
C LEU A 50 -24.76 -13.70 11.45
N PHE A 51 -25.02 -14.78 10.74
CA PHE A 51 -24.59 -16.11 11.15
C PHE A 51 -24.05 -16.92 9.97
N GLY A 52 -23.17 -17.85 10.29
CA GLY A 52 -22.65 -18.86 9.37
C GLY A 52 -23.03 -20.24 9.88
N ALA A 53 -23.58 -21.08 9.01
CA ALA A 53 -23.91 -22.47 9.29
C ALA A 53 -23.41 -23.37 8.15
N VAL A 54 -23.32 -24.67 8.42
CA VAL A 54 -22.87 -25.66 7.43
C VAL A 54 -23.97 -26.70 7.26
N ASP A 55 -24.41 -26.92 6.02
CA ASP A 55 -25.46 -27.89 5.71
C ASP A 55 -24.94 -29.34 5.80
N ALA A 56 -25.87 -30.30 5.64
CA ALA A 56 -25.56 -31.74 5.69
C ALA A 56 -24.58 -32.20 4.58
N ASP A 57 -24.48 -31.47 3.48
CA ASP A 57 -23.54 -31.74 2.38
C ASP A 57 -22.17 -31.06 2.61
N GLY A 58 -21.97 -30.41 3.75
CA GLY A 58 -20.74 -29.70 4.07
C GLY A 58 -20.61 -28.34 3.35
N ARG A 59 -21.71 -27.78 2.85
CA ARG A 59 -21.70 -26.44 2.24
C ARG A 59 -21.89 -25.38 3.32
N PRO A 60 -20.93 -24.45 3.47
CA PRO A 60 -21.13 -23.29 4.31
C PRO A 60 -22.10 -22.30 3.65
N TRP A 61 -22.93 -21.69 4.48
CA TRP A 61 -23.88 -20.65 4.13
C TRP A 61 -23.76 -19.49 5.12
N ALA A 62 -23.70 -18.26 4.60
CA ALA A 62 -23.86 -17.06 5.40
C ALA A 62 -25.32 -16.61 5.32
N SER A 63 -25.90 -16.18 6.44
CA SER A 63 -27.23 -15.61 6.50
C SER A 63 -27.37 -14.60 7.64
N VAL A 64 -28.59 -14.15 7.89
CA VAL A 64 -28.95 -13.08 8.82
C VAL A 64 -30.19 -13.47 9.62
N LEU A 65 -30.14 -13.25 10.93
CA LEU A 65 -31.29 -13.30 11.83
C LEU A 65 -31.75 -11.88 12.11
N GLU A 66 -33.04 -11.62 11.93
CA GLU A 66 -33.69 -10.37 12.32
C GLU A 66 -34.58 -10.60 13.56
N GLY A 67 -34.65 -9.61 14.44
CA GLY A 67 -35.61 -9.56 15.53
C GLY A 67 -35.66 -8.18 16.18
N GLU A 68 -36.68 -7.92 16.99
CA GLU A 68 -36.74 -6.69 17.79
C GLU A 68 -35.54 -6.62 18.76
N PRO A 69 -34.98 -5.44 19.07
CA PRO A 69 -33.92 -5.33 20.08
C PRO A 69 -34.31 -6.08 21.36
N GLY A 70 -33.42 -6.96 21.81
CA GLY A 70 -33.67 -7.95 22.86
C GLY A 70 -33.79 -9.39 22.36
N PHE A 71 -34.02 -9.60 21.06
CA PHE A 71 -34.16 -10.95 20.48
C PHE A 71 -32.90 -11.80 20.65
N ALA A 72 -31.72 -11.19 20.78
CA ALA A 72 -30.47 -11.86 21.10
C ALA A 72 -30.02 -11.41 22.50
N HIS A 73 -30.18 -12.23 23.53
CA HIS A 73 -29.87 -11.83 24.91
C HIS A 73 -29.07 -12.88 25.65
N SER A 74 -28.25 -12.46 26.60
CA SER A 74 -27.30 -13.36 27.28
C SER A 74 -27.70 -13.54 28.75
N PRO A 75 -28.27 -14.69 29.15
CA PRO A 75 -28.58 -14.96 30.55
C PRO A 75 -27.31 -15.10 31.39
N GLU A 76 -26.28 -15.75 30.83
CA GLU A 76 -24.97 -15.96 31.44
C GLU A 76 -23.85 -15.54 30.47
N PRO A 77 -22.65 -15.15 30.95
CA PRO A 77 -21.55 -14.74 30.07
C PRO A 77 -21.14 -15.79 29.03
N THR A 78 -21.37 -17.07 29.29
CA THR A 78 -21.03 -18.21 28.42
C THR A 78 -22.17 -18.64 27.51
N GLN A 79 -23.32 -17.95 27.56
CA GLN A 79 -24.51 -18.32 26.80
C GLN A 79 -25.18 -17.10 26.12
N LEU A 80 -25.63 -17.30 24.89
CA LEU A 80 -26.45 -16.35 24.13
C LEU A 80 -27.74 -17.04 23.68
N HIS A 81 -28.89 -16.46 24.00
CA HIS A 81 -30.22 -16.93 23.60
C HIS A 81 -30.73 -16.11 22.43
N PHE A 82 -31.42 -16.77 21.50
CA PHE A 82 -32.12 -16.13 20.38
C PHE A 82 -33.61 -16.45 20.41
N ASP A 83 -34.46 -15.41 20.43
CA ASP A 83 -35.91 -15.48 20.27
C ASP A 83 -36.33 -15.41 18.77
N SER A 84 -35.50 -15.97 17.90
CA SER A 84 -35.72 -15.96 16.44
C SER A 84 -35.04 -17.17 15.80
N LEU A 85 -35.57 -17.61 14.66
CA LEU A 85 -35.05 -18.73 13.86
C LEU A 85 -34.87 -18.28 12.40
N PRO A 86 -33.96 -18.91 11.64
CA PRO A 86 -33.94 -18.72 10.20
C PRO A 86 -35.29 -19.09 9.61
N ALA A 87 -35.72 -18.37 8.58
CA ALA A 87 -36.94 -18.74 7.88
C ALA A 87 -36.76 -20.11 7.17
N LEU A 88 -37.87 -20.80 6.92
CA LEU A 88 -37.85 -22.17 6.37
C LEU A 88 -37.18 -22.29 4.99
N ASP A 89 -37.12 -21.19 4.24
CA ASP A 89 -36.52 -21.10 2.92
C ASP A 89 -35.05 -20.63 2.96
N ASP A 90 -34.49 -20.40 4.14
CA ASP A 90 -33.07 -20.06 4.31
C ASP A 90 -32.19 -21.31 4.09
N PRO A 91 -31.17 -21.29 3.23
CA PRO A 91 -30.27 -22.44 3.09
C PRO A 91 -29.40 -22.69 4.34
N ALA A 92 -29.23 -21.68 5.20
CA ALA A 92 -28.47 -21.79 6.45
C ALA A 92 -29.35 -22.32 7.60
N GLN A 93 -29.96 -23.50 7.43
CA GLN A 93 -30.76 -24.12 8.50
C GLN A 93 -29.88 -24.55 9.69
N LEU A 94 -30.44 -24.44 10.89
CA LEU A 94 -29.76 -24.78 12.15
C LEU A 94 -30.00 -26.24 12.55
N GLN A 95 -29.04 -26.82 13.27
CA GLN A 95 -29.15 -28.17 13.84
C GLN A 95 -28.65 -28.14 15.29
N ASP A 96 -29.35 -28.84 16.18
CA ASP A 96 -28.96 -28.92 17.59
C ASP A 96 -27.58 -29.58 17.73
N GLY A 97 -26.71 -28.99 18.56
CA GLY A 97 -25.31 -29.40 18.72
C GLY A 97 -24.36 -28.96 17.61
N ALA A 98 -24.84 -28.37 16.50
CA ALA A 98 -23.97 -27.94 15.42
C ALA A 98 -23.20 -26.65 15.76
N ALA A 99 -21.99 -26.53 15.21
CA ALA A 99 -21.19 -25.32 15.31
C ALA A 99 -21.79 -24.18 14.46
N ILE A 100 -21.68 -22.96 14.96
CA ILE A 100 -22.21 -21.75 14.34
C ILE A 100 -21.22 -20.58 14.52
N GLY A 101 -21.04 -19.80 13.47
CA GLY A 101 -20.32 -18.53 13.53
C GLY A 101 -21.32 -17.38 13.63
N LEU A 102 -21.06 -16.37 14.47
CA LEU A 102 -21.89 -15.17 14.62
C LEU A 102 -21.09 -13.88 14.52
N LEU A 103 -21.71 -12.89 13.91
CA LEU A 103 -21.22 -11.53 13.84
C LEU A 103 -22.35 -10.55 14.20
N GLY A 104 -22.19 -9.91 15.35
CA GLY A 104 -22.96 -8.72 15.68
C GLY A 104 -22.29 -7.50 15.05
N ILE A 105 -23.05 -6.71 14.30
CA ILE A 105 -22.55 -5.51 13.62
C ILE A 105 -23.55 -4.37 13.67
N GLU A 106 -23.05 -3.19 14.01
CA GLU A 106 -23.80 -1.94 14.05
C GLU A 106 -23.22 -0.98 13.02
N LEU A 107 -23.91 -0.84 11.89
CA LEU A 107 -23.38 -0.14 10.71
C LEU A 107 -23.26 1.37 10.91
N HIS A 108 -24.14 2.00 11.68
CA HIS A 108 -24.14 3.45 11.89
C HIS A 108 -23.05 3.95 12.85
N THR A 109 -22.50 3.09 13.71
CA THR A 109 -21.35 3.41 14.58
C THR A 109 -20.07 2.70 14.17
N ARG A 110 -20.14 1.83 13.15
CA ARG A 110 -19.06 0.94 12.71
C ARG A 110 -18.55 0.04 13.83
N ARG A 111 -19.42 -0.45 14.70
CA ARG A 111 -19.05 -1.38 15.76
C ARG A 111 -19.32 -2.81 15.32
N ARG A 112 -18.41 -3.74 15.60
CA ARG A 112 -18.67 -5.18 15.41
C ARG A 112 -17.96 -6.04 16.44
N ASN A 113 -18.66 -7.07 16.88
CA ASN A 113 -18.14 -8.11 17.77
C ASN A 113 -18.45 -9.48 17.17
N ARG A 114 -17.50 -10.39 17.31
CA ARG A 114 -17.64 -11.76 16.84
C ARG A 114 -17.93 -12.68 18.01
N LEU A 115 -18.72 -13.71 17.72
CA LEU A 115 -18.97 -14.82 18.62
C LEU A 115 -19.05 -16.12 17.83
N ASN A 116 -18.32 -17.16 18.24
CA ASN A 116 -18.46 -18.51 17.69
C ASN A 116 -18.84 -19.46 18.81
N GLY A 117 -19.61 -20.50 18.48
CA GLY A 117 -20.09 -21.45 19.47
C GLY A 117 -20.83 -22.63 18.89
N HIS A 118 -21.56 -23.31 19.76
CA HIS A 118 -22.40 -24.46 19.43
C HIS A 118 -23.85 -24.19 19.80
N ILE A 119 -24.76 -24.63 18.93
CA ILE A 119 -26.21 -24.53 19.10
C ILE A 119 -26.65 -25.55 20.16
N GLY A 120 -27.54 -25.14 21.05
CA GLY A 120 -28.22 -26.00 22.01
C GLY A 120 -29.69 -25.60 22.18
N ASN A 121 -30.49 -26.48 22.75
CA ASN A 121 -31.90 -26.23 23.07
C ASN A 121 -32.70 -25.64 21.89
N LEU A 122 -32.41 -26.08 20.65
CA LEU A 122 -33.13 -25.61 19.46
C LEU A 122 -34.62 -25.96 19.56
N GLY A 123 -35.45 -24.92 19.72
CA GLY A 123 -36.90 -25.02 19.90
C GLY A 123 -37.69 -24.48 18.71
N ALA A 124 -39.00 -24.36 18.89
CA ALA A 124 -39.91 -23.87 17.84
C ALA A 124 -39.87 -22.34 17.62
N SER A 125 -39.32 -21.58 18.57
CA SER A 125 -39.30 -20.11 18.55
C SER A 125 -37.92 -19.51 18.79
N GLY A 126 -36.89 -20.33 18.97
CA GLY A 126 -35.57 -19.85 19.39
C GLY A 126 -34.59 -20.96 19.68
N PHE A 127 -33.37 -20.58 20.07
CA PHE A 127 -32.28 -21.50 20.40
C PHE A 127 -31.29 -20.87 21.37
N ASP A 128 -30.56 -21.71 22.09
CA ASP A 128 -29.41 -21.32 22.90
C ASP A 128 -28.11 -21.54 22.14
N LEU A 129 -27.08 -20.79 22.54
CA LEU A 129 -25.75 -20.94 22.03
C LEU A 129 -24.75 -20.93 23.18
N THR A 130 -23.90 -21.96 23.23
CA THR A 130 -22.74 -22.02 24.13
C THR A 130 -21.53 -21.38 23.47
N VAL A 131 -20.88 -20.44 24.15
CA VAL A 131 -19.79 -19.62 23.59
C VAL A 131 -18.45 -20.35 23.65
N ASP A 132 -17.81 -20.50 22.50
CA ASP A 132 -16.43 -20.98 22.40
C ASP A 132 -15.44 -19.83 22.28
N GLN A 133 -15.80 -18.82 21.49
CA GLN A 133 -14.94 -17.65 21.25
C GLN A 133 -15.77 -16.38 21.17
N SER A 134 -15.35 -15.33 21.87
CA SER A 134 -15.94 -13.98 21.82
C SER A 134 -14.85 -12.92 21.90
N PHE A 135 -14.84 -12.00 20.94
CA PHE A 135 -13.86 -10.92 20.85
C PHE A 135 -14.36 -9.76 19.98
N GLY A 136 -13.87 -8.55 20.27
CA GLY A 136 -14.11 -7.37 19.42
C GLY A 136 -13.31 -7.46 18.12
N ASN A 137 -13.87 -6.99 17.01
CA ASN A 137 -13.23 -7.10 15.70
C ASN A 137 -13.01 -5.72 15.06
N CYS A 138 -12.04 -5.60 14.15
CA CYS A 138 -11.60 -4.32 13.59
C CYS A 138 -12.74 -3.61 12.83
N PRO A 139 -13.06 -2.33 13.08
CA PRO A 139 -14.18 -1.65 12.43
C PRO A 139 -13.92 -1.18 10.99
N GLN A 140 -12.73 -1.43 10.43
CA GLN A 140 -12.36 -0.98 9.08
C GLN A 140 -13.35 -1.50 8.02
N TYR A 141 -13.57 -0.69 6.99
CA TYR A 141 -14.41 -0.98 5.82
C TYR A 141 -15.91 -1.14 6.10
N ILE A 142 -16.39 -0.90 7.32
CA ILE A 142 -17.84 -0.86 7.60
C ILE A 142 -18.41 0.47 7.07
N GLN A 143 -19.34 0.37 6.12
CA GLN A 143 -20.02 1.53 5.55
C GLN A 143 -21.08 2.07 6.52
N LEU A 144 -21.24 3.38 6.59
CA LEU A 144 -22.28 3.99 7.44
C LEU A 144 -23.64 3.75 6.82
N ARG A 145 -24.53 3.15 7.62
CA ARG A 145 -25.92 2.91 7.24
C ARG A 145 -26.85 3.09 8.42
N GLN A 146 -27.93 3.81 8.19
CA GLN A 146 -29.07 3.91 9.12
C GLN A 146 -30.14 2.94 8.67
N PHE A 147 -30.76 2.22 9.61
CA PHE A 147 -31.82 1.28 9.29
C PHE A 147 -33.20 1.84 9.60
N GLN A 148 -34.20 1.31 8.91
CA GLN A 148 -35.61 1.44 9.24
C GLN A 148 -36.28 0.08 9.01
N ARG A 149 -37.39 -0.17 9.71
CA ARG A 149 -38.22 -1.35 9.46
C ARG A 149 -39.37 -1.02 8.51
N VAL A 150 -39.62 -1.94 7.58
CA VAL A 150 -40.79 -1.93 6.71
C VAL A 150 -41.51 -3.27 6.87
N PRO A 151 -42.85 -3.31 6.85
CA PRO A 151 -43.59 -4.57 6.87
C PRO A 151 -43.19 -5.47 5.70
N LEU A 152 -42.99 -6.76 5.97
CA LEU A 152 -42.74 -7.75 4.93
C LEU A 152 -43.98 -7.89 4.03
N THR A 153 -43.74 -7.97 2.72
CA THR A 153 -44.77 -8.31 1.73
C THR A 153 -45.18 -9.78 1.88
N ASP A 154 -46.31 -10.14 1.24
CA ASP A 154 -46.89 -11.49 1.32
C ASP A 154 -45.82 -12.58 1.06
N PRO A 155 -45.59 -13.51 1.99
CA PRO A 155 -44.67 -14.64 1.81
C PRO A 155 -44.89 -15.40 0.49
N GLN A 156 -46.11 -15.45 -0.04
CA GLN A 156 -46.40 -16.10 -1.32
C GLN A 156 -45.70 -15.43 -2.51
N THR A 157 -45.40 -14.14 -2.40
CA THR A 157 -44.70 -13.33 -3.42
C THR A 157 -43.19 -13.28 -3.25
N ARG A 158 -42.64 -13.92 -2.20
CA ARG A 158 -41.22 -13.89 -1.81
C ARG A 158 -40.59 -15.29 -1.80
N ARG A 159 -40.85 -16.08 -2.84
CA ARG A 159 -40.31 -17.45 -2.91
C ARG A 159 -38.81 -17.43 -3.17
N ALA A 160 -38.07 -18.25 -2.43
CA ALA A 160 -36.66 -18.48 -2.71
C ALA A 160 -36.45 -19.09 -4.10
N GLU A 161 -35.46 -18.58 -4.83
CA GLU A 161 -35.04 -19.03 -6.14
C GLU A 161 -33.68 -19.71 -6.01
N HIS A 162 -33.50 -20.86 -6.67
CA HIS A 162 -32.29 -21.66 -6.59
C HIS A 162 -31.64 -21.79 -7.97
N PHE A 163 -30.32 -21.58 -8.02
CA PHE A 163 -29.53 -21.67 -9.25
C PHE A 163 -28.19 -22.38 -9.00
N ASP A 164 -27.57 -22.85 -10.09
CA ASP A 164 -26.24 -23.48 -10.09
C ASP A 164 -25.15 -22.54 -10.67
N GLY A 165 -25.49 -21.26 -10.90
CA GLY A 165 -24.59 -20.26 -11.44
C GLY A 165 -25.19 -18.85 -11.31
N LEU A 166 -24.36 -17.84 -11.59
CA LEU A 166 -24.76 -16.44 -11.53
C LEU A 166 -25.55 -16.06 -12.78
N ASP A 167 -26.71 -15.43 -12.58
CA ASP A 167 -27.46 -14.73 -13.63
C ASP A 167 -27.11 -13.24 -13.63
N ASP A 168 -27.59 -12.50 -14.63
CA ASP A 168 -27.27 -11.06 -14.80
C ASP A 168 -27.65 -10.22 -13.57
N ALA A 169 -28.75 -10.58 -12.89
CA ALA A 169 -29.21 -9.86 -11.70
C ALA A 169 -28.31 -10.12 -10.48
N ALA A 170 -27.82 -11.36 -10.31
CA ALA A 170 -26.82 -11.67 -9.28
C ALA A 170 -25.48 -10.98 -9.56
N VAL A 171 -25.03 -10.98 -10.82
CA VAL A 171 -23.81 -10.27 -11.24
C VAL A 171 -23.93 -8.78 -10.91
N ALA A 172 -25.03 -8.13 -11.32
CA ALA A 172 -25.24 -6.71 -11.07
C ALA A 172 -25.25 -6.35 -9.56
N LEU A 173 -25.84 -7.19 -8.71
CA LEU A 173 -25.80 -7.00 -7.26
C LEU A 173 -24.38 -7.10 -6.70
N ILE A 174 -23.60 -8.10 -7.15
CA ILE A 174 -22.24 -8.32 -6.67
C ILE A 174 -21.31 -7.17 -7.12
N GLU A 175 -21.40 -6.75 -8.38
CA GLU A 175 -20.57 -5.68 -8.95
C GLU A 175 -20.88 -4.29 -8.38
N THR A 176 -22.05 -4.10 -7.78
CA THR A 176 -22.41 -2.84 -7.11
C THR A 176 -22.26 -2.90 -5.59
N ALA A 177 -21.97 -4.08 -5.03
CA ALA A 177 -21.82 -4.28 -3.60
C ALA A 177 -20.55 -3.57 -3.07
N ASP A 178 -20.71 -2.87 -1.95
CA ASP A 178 -19.63 -2.32 -1.13
C ASP A 178 -19.37 -3.14 0.14
N THR A 179 -20.23 -4.13 0.41
CA THR A 179 -20.21 -5.02 1.56
C THR A 179 -20.78 -6.39 1.20
N PHE A 180 -20.15 -7.45 1.70
CA PHE A 180 -20.73 -8.79 1.78
C PHE A 180 -20.26 -9.51 3.04
N PHE A 181 -20.88 -10.64 3.35
CA PHE A 181 -20.51 -11.48 4.49
C PHE A 181 -20.07 -12.86 4.01
N VAL A 182 -19.10 -13.46 4.69
CA VAL A 182 -18.51 -14.75 4.32
C VAL A 182 -18.54 -15.71 5.49
N ALA A 183 -19.22 -16.82 5.30
CA ALA A 183 -19.15 -17.99 6.15
C ALA A 183 -18.02 -18.92 5.68
N SER A 184 -17.27 -19.46 6.62
CA SER A 184 -16.20 -20.45 6.38
C SER A 184 -16.09 -21.36 7.59
N TYR A 185 -15.49 -22.54 7.43
CA TYR A 185 -15.30 -23.43 8.56
C TYR A 185 -14.05 -24.29 8.39
N VAL A 186 -13.58 -24.84 9.51
CA VAL A 186 -12.52 -25.86 9.56
C VAL A 186 -12.91 -26.90 10.61
N ASP A 187 -12.47 -28.13 10.42
CA ASP A 187 -12.57 -29.17 11.45
C ASP A 187 -11.21 -29.26 12.17
N VAL A 188 -11.18 -28.95 13.48
CA VAL A 188 -9.96 -28.94 14.30
C VAL A 188 -10.08 -30.04 15.35
N ASP A 189 -9.17 -31.02 15.32
CA ASP A 189 -9.18 -32.17 16.23
C ASP A 189 -10.53 -32.94 16.23
N GLY A 190 -11.21 -32.97 15.08
CA GLY A 190 -12.49 -33.65 14.90
C GLY A 190 -13.72 -32.81 15.25
N GLU A 191 -13.55 -31.59 15.75
CA GLU A 191 -14.63 -30.66 16.07
C GLU A 191 -14.72 -29.55 15.02
N ARG A 192 -15.94 -29.26 14.56
CA ARG A 192 -16.17 -28.21 13.57
C ARG A 192 -16.13 -26.84 14.21
N SER A 193 -15.40 -25.90 13.61
CA SER A 193 -15.41 -24.50 13.97
C SER A 193 -15.89 -23.66 12.78
N VAL A 194 -17.03 -22.99 12.94
CA VAL A 194 -17.65 -22.16 11.90
C VAL A 194 -17.41 -20.68 12.20
N ASP A 195 -17.18 -19.89 11.16
CA ASP A 195 -17.04 -18.44 11.21
C ASP A 195 -18.01 -17.77 10.25
N VAL A 196 -18.43 -16.54 10.57
CA VAL A 196 -18.96 -15.56 9.63
C VAL A 196 -18.27 -14.20 9.82
N SER A 197 -17.81 -13.61 8.72
CA SER A 197 -17.05 -12.37 8.74
C SER A 197 -17.57 -11.36 7.73
N HIS A 198 -17.45 -10.07 8.06
CA HIS A 198 -17.79 -8.97 7.16
C HIS A 198 -16.59 -8.60 6.28
N ARG A 199 -16.85 -8.42 4.97
CA ARG A 199 -15.93 -7.87 3.98
C ARG A 199 -16.53 -6.62 3.38
N GLY A 200 -15.72 -5.56 3.25
CA GLY A 200 -16.15 -4.31 2.65
C GLY A 200 -15.00 -3.63 1.90
N GLY A 201 -15.36 -2.79 0.95
CA GLY A 201 -14.43 -2.09 0.06
C GLY A 201 -15.14 -0.91 -0.60
N GLN A 202 -14.55 -0.33 -1.66
CA GLN A 202 -15.34 0.51 -2.56
C GLN A 202 -16.39 -0.34 -3.29
N ALA A 203 -17.50 0.27 -3.71
CA ALA A 203 -18.50 -0.43 -4.52
C ALA A 203 -17.82 -1.05 -5.76
N GLY A 204 -18.07 -2.33 -6.02
CA GLY A 204 -17.45 -3.06 -7.13
C GLY A 204 -16.04 -3.58 -6.88
N PHE A 205 -15.62 -3.67 -5.61
CA PHE A 205 -14.35 -4.32 -5.26
C PHE A 205 -14.34 -5.84 -5.53
N VAL A 206 -15.50 -6.47 -5.74
CA VAL A 206 -15.61 -7.86 -6.17
C VAL A 206 -15.67 -7.91 -7.69
N ARG A 207 -14.66 -8.50 -8.35
CA ARG A 207 -14.66 -8.72 -9.80
C ARG A 207 -15.41 -10.02 -10.10
N VAL A 208 -16.28 -9.99 -11.11
CA VAL A 208 -17.05 -11.16 -11.57
C VAL A 208 -16.59 -11.56 -12.98
N GLU A 209 -16.22 -12.82 -13.15
CA GLU A 209 -15.79 -13.39 -14.44
C GLU A 209 -16.51 -14.75 -14.64
N GLY A 210 -17.68 -14.71 -15.27
CA GLY A 210 -18.58 -15.87 -15.32
C GLY A 210 -19.09 -16.22 -13.92
N ASN A 211 -18.85 -17.46 -13.46
CA ASN A 211 -19.19 -17.91 -12.10
C ASN A 211 -18.06 -17.69 -11.09
N ARG A 212 -16.95 -17.06 -11.49
CA ARG A 212 -15.80 -16.83 -10.63
C ARG A 212 -15.78 -15.41 -10.10
N LEU A 213 -15.67 -15.27 -8.79
CA LEU A 213 -15.43 -14.01 -8.11
C LEU A 213 -13.95 -13.86 -7.78
N THR A 214 -13.36 -12.69 -7.99
CA THR A 214 -12.03 -12.33 -7.47
C THR A 214 -12.17 -11.21 -6.46
N ILE A 215 -11.66 -11.42 -5.25
CA ILE A 215 -11.88 -10.53 -4.11
C ILE A 215 -10.52 -10.12 -3.51
N PRO A 216 -10.24 -8.80 -3.39
CA PRO A 216 -9.08 -8.33 -2.67
C PRO A 216 -9.29 -8.45 -1.15
N ASP A 217 -8.27 -8.91 -0.44
CA ASP A 217 -8.20 -8.84 1.02
C ASP A 217 -7.34 -7.63 1.40
N PHE A 218 -7.94 -6.74 2.18
CA PHE A 218 -7.30 -5.50 2.62
C PHE A 218 -6.74 -5.64 4.04
N ALA A 219 -5.85 -4.73 4.42
CA ALA A 219 -5.28 -4.69 5.76
C ALA A 219 -6.38 -4.70 6.85
N GLY A 220 -6.24 -5.61 7.81
CA GLY A 220 -7.18 -5.81 8.91
C GLY A 220 -6.47 -6.10 10.23
N ASN A 221 -7.09 -6.89 11.11
CA ASN A 221 -6.56 -7.22 12.44
C ASN A 221 -5.48 -8.31 12.45
N LEU A 222 -5.14 -8.89 11.30
CA LEU A 222 -4.16 -9.97 11.16
C LEU A 222 -4.54 -11.28 11.90
N HIS A 223 -5.81 -11.45 12.27
CA HIS A 223 -6.29 -12.71 12.85
C HIS A 223 -6.34 -13.83 11.81
N PHE A 224 -6.65 -13.47 10.55
CA PHE A 224 -6.83 -14.38 9.43
C PHE A 224 -7.92 -15.44 9.60
N ASN A 225 -8.94 -15.21 10.42
CA ASN A 225 -9.96 -16.23 10.71
C ASN A 225 -10.63 -16.81 9.45
N THR A 226 -11.06 -15.96 8.51
CA THR A 226 -11.64 -16.46 7.25
C THR A 226 -10.58 -17.10 6.36
N LEU A 227 -9.49 -16.40 6.06
CA LEU A 227 -8.50 -16.92 5.09
C LEU A 227 -7.76 -18.16 5.59
N GLY A 228 -7.53 -18.26 6.89
CA GLY A 228 -7.00 -19.45 7.55
C GLY A 228 -7.93 -20.64 7.39
N ASN A 229 -9.26 -20.45 7.54
CA ASN A 229 -10.23 -21.47 7.21
C ASN A 229 -10.15 -21.86 5.73
N LEU A 230 -10.12 -20.89 4.81
CA LEU A 230 -10.09 -21.15 3.37
C LEU A 230 -8.83 -21.89 2.91
N LEU A 231 -7.69 -21.70 3.59
CA LEU A 231 -6.46 -22.44 3.31
C LEU A 231 -6.57 -23.93 3.65
N LEU A 232 -7.28 -24.27 4.73
CA LEU A 232 -7.42 -25.66 5.18
C LEU A 232 -8.65 -26.35 4.59
N ASN A 233 -9.70 -25.58 4.33
CA ASN A 233 -10.95 -26.02 3.76
C ASN A 233 -11.41 -25.01 2.69
N PRO A 234 -11.16 -25.28 1.41
CA PRO A 234 -11.39 -24.34 0.31
C PRO A 234 -12.88 -24.25 -0.06
N ARG A 235 -13.73 -23.92 0.90
CA ARG A 235 -15.19 -23.75 0.79
C ARG A 235 -15.62 -22.50 1.53
N ALA A 236 -16.54 -21.75 0.94
CA ALA A 236 -17.12 -20.57 1.57
C ALA A 236 -18.61 -20.42 1.22
N GLY A 237 -19.33 -19.72 2.09
CA GLY A 237 -20.69 -19.26 1.84
C GLY A 237 -20.69 -17.74 1.82
N LEU A 238 -21.22 -17.09 0.78
CA LEU A 238 -21.28 -15.64 0.70
C LEU A 238 -22.71 -15.15 0.86
N LEU A 239 -22.88 -14.01 1.51
CA LEU A 239 -24.16 -13.31 1.64
C LEU A 239 -23.98 -11.88 1.13
N PHE A 240 -24.71 -11.56 0.08
CA PHE A 240 -24.94 -10.19 -0.38
C PHE A 240 -26.34 -9.76 0.05
N ILE A 241 -26.44 -8.56 0.61
CA ILE A 241 -27.69 -7.96 1.05
C ILE A 241 -27.94 -6.74 0.17
N ASP A 242 -29.05 -6.72 -0.55
CA ASP A 242 -29.55 -5.47 -1.09
C ASP A 242 -30.18 -4.68 0.05
N PHE A 243 -29.40 -3.76 0.58
CA PHE A 243 -29.76 -2.89 1.69
C PHE A 243 -31.02 -2.04 1.41
N SER A 244 -31.37 -1.79 0.15
CA SER A 244 -32.49 -0.95 -0.25
C SER A 244 -33.80 -1.70 -0.43
N THR A 245 -33.75 -3.00 -0.77
CA THR A 245 -34.93 -3.84 -1.04
C THR A 245 -35.15 -4.93 0.00
N GLY A 246 -34.13 -5.25 0.82
CA GLY A 246 -34.15 -6.35 1.77
C GLY A 246 -33.97 -7.72 1.11
N ASP A 247 -33.56 -7.75 -0.16
CA ASP A 247 -33.27 -8.98 -0.90
C ASP A 247 -31.95 -9.59 -0.42
N LEU A 248 -31.91 -10.92 -0.38
CA LEU A 248 -30.70 -11.68 -0.07
C LEU A 248 -30.24 -12.48 -1.28
N LEU A 249 -28.95 -12.45 -1.55
CA LEU A 249 -28.28 -13.36 -2.47
C LEU A 249 -27.24 -14.16 -1.68
N GLN A 250 -27.53 -15.44 -1.49
CA GLN A 250 -26.70 -16.39 -0.76
C GLN A 250 -26.00 -17.31 -1.75
N LEU A 251 -24.68 -17.43 -1.65
CA LEU A 251 -23.85 -18.24 -2.52
C LEU A 251 -23.13 -19.31 -1.69
N SER A 252 -22.89 -20.48 -2.28
CA SER A 252 -21.94 -21.45 -1.74
C SER A 252 -21.04 -21.99 -2.84
N GLY A 253 -19.78 -22.21 -2.53
CA GLY A 253 -18.78 -22.49 -3.55
C GLY A 253 -17.39 -22.78 -3.00
N ARG A 254 -16.43 -22.90 -3.91
CA ARG A 254 -15.04 -23.23 -3.60
C ARG A 254 -14.13 -22.02 -3.67
N THR A 255 -13.05 -22.05 -2.90
CA THR A 255 -12.12 -20.92 -2.82
C THR A 255 -10.69 -21.28 -3.15
N GLU A 256 -9.93 -20.27 -3.55
CA GLU A 256 -8.47 -20.33 -3.69
C GLU A 256 -7.86 -19.05 -3.13
N VAL A 257 -6.85 -19.17 -2.27
CA VAL A 257 -6.14 -18.01 -1.69
C VAL A 257 -4.89 -17.73 -2.51
N ILE A 258 -4.74 -16.51 -3.00
CA ILE A 258 -3.63 -16.05 -3.83
C ILE A 258 -2.81 -15.06 -3.00
N LEU A 259 -1.59 -15.46 -2.65
CA LEU A 259 -0.74 -14.71 -1.70
C LEU A 259 0.22 -13.74 -2.40
N GLU A 260 0.54 -14.01 -3.66
CA GLU A 260 1.51 -13.23 -4.45
C GLU A 260 1.07 -13.19 -5.91
N GLY A 261 1.46 -12.13 -6.63
CA GLY A 261 1.16 -11.98 -8.05
C GLY A 261 1.01 -10.51 -8.51
N PRO A 262 1.07 -10.26 -9.82
CA PRO A 262 1.05 -8.90 -10.36
C PRO A 262 -0.27 -8.16 -10.10
N GLN A 263 -1.40 -8.88 -10.04
CA GLN A 263 -2.70 -8.28 -9.72
C GLN A 263 -2.76 -7.72 -8.29
N ILE A 264 -2.07 -8.35 -7.33
CA ILE A 264 -1.99 -7.84 -5.95
C ILE A 264 -1.21 -6.53 -5.92
N ALA A 265 -0.05 -6.49 -6.58
CA ALA A 265 0.77 -5.28 -6.66
C ALA A 265 0.05 -4.13 -7.38
N ALA A 266 -0.76 -4.44 -8.40
CA ALA A 266 -1.51 -3.44 -9.15
C ALA A 266 -2.74 -2.90 -8.38
N PHE A 267 -3.43 -3.73 -7.60
CA PHE A 267 -4.63 -3.33 -6.87
C PHE A 267 -4.27 -2.56 -5.59
N GLN A 268 -4.57 -1.26 -5.57
CA GLN A 268 -4.23 -0.40 -4.43
C GLN A 268 -4.88 -0.89 -3.12
N GLY A 269 -4.02 -1.15 -2.14
CA GLY A 269 -4.40 -1.53 -0.78
C GLY A 269 -4.65 -3.02 -0.57
N ALA A 270 -4.67 -3.83 -1.64
CA ALA A 270 -4.76 -5.29 -1.53
C ALA A 270 -3.46 -5.86 -0.97
N GLU A 271 -3.57 -6.70 0.06
CA GLU A 271 -2.45 -7.45 0.64
C GLU A 271 -2.31 -8.84 0.00
N ARG A 272 -3.42 -9.32 -0.59
CA ARG A 272 -3.60 -10.63 -1.21
C ARG A 272 -4.94 -10.65 -1.94
N LEU A 273 -5.15 -11.67 -2.77
CA LEU A 273 -6.44 -11.94 -3.40
C LEU A 273 -6.95 -13.31 -2.94
N TRP A 274 -8.23 -13.53 -3.11
CA TRP A 274 -8.79 -14.88 -3.10
C TRP A 274 -9.93 -14.94 -4.08
N THR A 275 -10.22 -16.15 -4.54
CA THR A 275 -11.24 -16.37 -5.56
C THR A 275 -12.29 -17.31 -5.05
N PHE A 276 -13.48 -17.21 -5.63
CA PHE A 276 -14.65 -17.96 -5.25
C PHE A 276 -15.38 -18.45 -6.49
N GLU A 277 -15.38 -19.76 -6.71
CA GLU A 277 -16.14 -20.41 -7.78
C GLU A 277 -17.53 -20.76 -7.27
N VAL A 278 -18.56 -20.12 -7.84
CA VAL A 278 -19.95 -20.29 -7.41
C VAL A 278 -20.45 -21.67 -7.85
N GLU A 279 -20.90 -22.48 -6.89
CA GLU A 279 -21.50 -23.80 -7.15
C GLU A 279 -23.02 -23.81 -6.90
N LYS A 280 -23.50 -22.99 -5.95
CA LYS A 280 -24.91 -22.88 -5.58
C LYS A 280 -25.28 -21.44 -5.29
N VAL A 281 -26.48 -21.05 -5.71
CA VAL A 281 -27.07 -19.73 -5.50
C VAL A 281 -28.46 -19.89 -4.94
N VAL A 282 -28.79 -19.12 -3.91
CA VAL A 282 -30.14 -18.95 -3.38
C VAL A 282 -30.45 -17.46 -3.32
N ARG A 283 -31.42 -17.00 -4.11
CA ARG A 283 -31.95 -15.63 -4.05
C ARG A 283 -33.24 -15.64 -3.25
N ARG A 284 -33.38 -14.72 -2.30
CA ARG A 284 -34.57 -14.57 -1.45
C ARG A 284 -35.08 -13.14 -1.51
N PRO A 285 -36.04 -12.84 -2.41
CA PRO A 285 -36.59 -11.50 -2.57
C PRO A 285 -37.32 -11.02 -1.31
N GLY A 286 -37.02 -9.80 -0.85
CA GLY A 286 -37.64 -9.15 0.30
C GLY A 286 -37.58 -9.99 1.58
N ALA A 287 -36.51 -10.77 1.79
CA ALA A 287 -36.41 -11.66 2.94
C ALA A 287 -36.33 -10.91 4.27
N LEU A 288 -35.81 -9.68 4.26
CA LEU A 288 -35.65 -8.83 5.43
C LEU A 288 -36.76 -7.79 5.56
N ALA A 289 -37.12 -7.44 6.80
CA ALA A 289 -37.98 -6.30 7.12
C ALA A 289 -37.15 -5.01 7.29
N LEU A 290 -35.84 -5.14 7.55
CA LEU A 290 -34.91 -4.01 7.61
C LEU A 290 -34.58 -3.45 6.21
N ARG A 291 -34.53 -2.12 6.12
CA ARG A 291 -33.99 -1.35 4.99
C ARG A 291 -32.95 -0.40 5.52
N TRP A 292 -31.91 -0.16 4.74
CA TRP A 292 -30.82 0.70 5.13
C TRP A 292 -30.62 1.83 4.14
N ARG A 293 -30.50 3.05 4.67
CA ARG A 293 -30.05 4.21 3.93
C ARG A 293 -28.54 4.32 4.04
N PHE A 294 -27.88 4.48 2.90
CA PHE A 294 -26.45 4.77 2.81
C PHE A 294 -26.16 6.18 3.36
N ASP A 295 -25.29 6.29 4.36
CA ASP A 295 -24.93 7.57 4.99
C ASP A 295 -23.46 7.97 4.75
N GLY A 296 -22.59 7.05 4.31
CA GLY A 296 -21.21 7.39 3.97
C GLY A 296 -20.25 6.21 3.88
N MET A 297 -19.23 6.34 3.03
CA MET A 297 -18.16 5.35 2.91
C MET A 297 -17.25 5.33 4.15
N SER A 298 -16.69 4.17 4.46
CA SER A 298 -15.58 4.02 5.40
C SER A 298 -14.36 4.79 4.88
N PRO A 299 -13.70 5.64 5.71
CA PRO A 299 -12.45 6.30 5.33
C PRO A 299 -11.41 5.30 4.83
N THR A 300 -11.34 4.10 5.41
CA THR A 300 -10.40 3.06 4.97
C THR A 300 -10.75 2.47 3.60
N SER A 301 -12.04 2.37 3.24
CA SER A 301 -12.44 1.96 1.89
C SER A 301 -12.02 2.99 0.84
N LEU A 302 -12.05 4.28 1.17
CA LEU A 302 -11.59 5.34 0.26
C LEU A 302 -10.09 5.28 -0.04
N LEU A 303 -9.31 4.60 0.79
CA LEU A 303 -7.88 4.37 0.55
C LEU A 303 -7.62 3.23 -0.45
N THR A 304 -8.61 2.38 -0.75
CA THR A 304 -8.45 1.25 -1.68
C THR A 304 -8.69 1.66 -3.13
N GLY A 305 -8.16 0.88 -4.07
CA GLY A 305 -8.37 1.10 -5.51
C GLY A 305 -9.55 0.33 -6.09
N THR A 306 -9.63 0.35 -7.41
CA THR A 306 -10.62 -0.36 -8.23
C THR A 306 -9.94 -1.34 -9.19
N TRP A 307 -10.71 -2.30 -9.70
CA TRP A 307 -10.21 -3.22 -10.74
C TRP A 307 -9.83 -2.50 -12.03
N ALA A 308 -10.56 -1.46 -12.42
CA ALA A 308 -10.22 -0.63 -13.58
C ALA A 308 -8.84 0.03 -13.43
N GLN A 309 -8.53 0.58 -12.25
CA GLN A 309 -7.20 1.13 -11.96
C GLN A 309 -6.13 0.03 -11.96
N ALA A 310 -6.41 -1.14 -11.38
CA ALA A 310 -5.48 -2.26 -11.36
C ALA A 310 -5.15 -2.76 -12.78
N ASP A 311 -6.15 -2.95 -13.63
CA ASP A 311 -5.97 -3.38 -15.02
C ASP A 311 -5.19 -2.33 -15.84
N ALA A 312 -5.51 -1.05 -15.65
CA ALA A 312 -4.78 0.04 -16.29
C ALA A 312 -3.29 0.08 -15.86
N ARG A 313 -2.99 -0.19 -14.58
CA ARG A 313 -1.62 -0.31 -14.05
C ARG A 313 -0.88 -1.51 -14.63
N LEU A 314 -1.54 -2.65 -14.79
CA LEU A 314 -0.94 -3.84 -15.43
C LEU A 314 -0.61 -3.59 -16.89
N GLN A 315 -1.53 -2.94 -17.63
CA GLN A 315 -1.27 -2.53 -19.01
C GLN A 315 -0.08 -1.57 -19.09
N ALA A 316 0.00 -0.59 -18.18
CA ALA A 316 1.11 0.34 -18.08
C ALA A 316 2.45 -0.36 -17.81
N GLN A 317 2.45 -1.35 -16.92
CA GLN A 317 3.64 -2.14 -16.59
C GLN A 317 4.11 -3.00 -17.78
N ALA A 318 3.17 -3.54 -18.56
CA ALA A 318 3.48 -4.31 -19.77
C ALA A 318 4.17 -3.48 -20.87
N LEU A 319 4.03 -2.15 -20.86
CA LEU A 319 4.70 -1.24 -21.78
C LEU A 319 6.18 -0.98 -21.43
N GLY A 320 6.65 -1.42 -20.25
CA GLY A 320 8.06 -1.36 -19.84
C GLY A 320 8.69 0.04 -19.89
N ASP A 321 9.90 0.13 -20.44
CA ASP A 321 10.69 1.36 -20.56
C ASP A 321 10.45 2.13 -21.87
N SER A 322 9.29 1.93 -22.51
CA SER A 322 8.90 2.71 -23.67
C SER A 322 8.67 4.18 -23.32
N TRP A 323 8.95 5.08 -24.27
CA TRP A 323 8.60 6.50 -24.14
C TRP A 323 7.10 6.65 -24.36
N ARG A 324 6.37 7.01 -23.31
CA ARG A 324 4.91 7.12 -23.30
C ARG A 324 4.47 8.59 -23.23
N PRO A 325 3.38 8.96 -23.93
CA PRO A 325 2.86 10.31 -23.91
C PRO A 325 2.04 10.56 -22.62
N LEU A 326 2.45 11.57 -21.86
CA LEU A 326 1.72 12.07 -20.69
C LEU A 326 1.30 13.52 -20.91
N ARG A 327 0.01 13.80 -20.78
CA ARG A 327 -0.52 15.17 -20.87
C ARG A 327 -0.34 15.90 -19.55
N VAL A 328 0.08 17.16 -19.62
CA VAL A 328 0.09 18.09 -18.50
C VAL A 328 -1.36 18.47 -18.16
N ALA A 329 -1.91 17.87 -17.12
CA ALA A 329 -3.28 18.09 -16.68
C ALA A 329 -3.43 19.36 -15.83
N ARG A 330 -2.40 19.70 -15.07
CA ARG A 330 -2.41 20.87 -14.17
C ARG A 330 -0.98 21.38 -13.94
N ILE A 331 -0.85 22.69 -13.73
CA ILE A 331 0.41 23.36 -13.35
C ILE A 331 0.13 24.24 -12.13
N GLU A 332 0.97 24.15 -11.09
CA GLU A 332 0.82 24.95 -9.87
C GLU A 332 2.14 25.57 -9.42
N ALA A 333 2.09 26.85 -9.02
CA ALA A 333 3.21 27.49 -8.36
C ALA A 333 3.30 26.98 -6.91
N GLN A 334 4.46 26.47 -6.53
CA GLN A 334 4.71 25.95 -5.17
C GLN A 334 5.55 26.92 -4.35
N SER A 335 6.44 27.66 -5.01
CA SER A 335 7.21 28.77 -4.43
C SER A 335 7.63 29.73 -5.54
N ARG A 336 8.42 30.76 -5.22
CA ARG A 336 8.95 31.72 -6.21
C ARG A 336 9.66 31.06 -7.39
N HIS A 337 10.34 29.94 -7.14
CA HIS A 337 11.19 29.28 -8.13
C HIS A 337 10.75 27.87 -8.50
N ILE A 338 9.71 27.32 -7.87
CA ILE A 338 9.28 25.93 -8.07
C ILE A 338 7.85 25.87 -8.59
N ARG A 339 7.63 25.06 -9.64
CA ARG A 339 6.30 24.73 -10.16
C ARG A 339 6.09 23.22 -10.20
N SER A 340 4.90 22.77 -9.83
CA SER A 340 4.46 21.38 -10.00
C SER A 340 3.75 21.20 -11.34
N PHE A 341 4.01 20.08 -12.00
CA PHE A 341 3.35 19.63 -13.22
C PHE A 341 2.69 18.28 -12.93
N TYR A 342 1.40 18.20 -13.16
CA TYR A 342 0.60 16.99 -12.99
C TYR A 342 0.42 16.33 -14.35
N LEU A 343 0.78 15.06 -14.45
CA LEU A 343 0.92 14.31 -15.69
C LEU A 343 -0.02 13.11 -15.66
N GLU A 344 -0.85 12.99 -16.71
CA GLU A 344 -1.81 11.91 -16.90
C GLU A 344 -1.54 11.20 -18.23
N PRO A 345 -1.70 9.87 -18.31
CA PRO A 345 -1.47 9.14 -19.54
C PRO A 345 -2.56 9.47 -20.58
N VAL A 346 -2.18 9.51 -21.86
CA VAL A 346 -3.13 9.71 -22.98
C VAL A 346 -3.15 8.56 -23.98
N ASP A 347 -2.42 7.49 -23.71
CA ASP A 347 -2.32 6.29 -24.55
C ASP A 347 -3.34 5.20 -24.19
N GLY A 348 -4.28 5.49 -23.28
CA GLY A 348 -5.33 4.57 -22.83
C GLY A 348 -4.85 3.52 -21.81
N ALA A 349 -3.54 3.41 -21.58
CA ALA A 349 -2.99 2.64 -20.48
C ALA A 349 -2.90 3.51 -19.21
N GLY A 350 -2.85 2.89 -18.03
CA GLY A 350 -2.71 3.59 -16.76
C GLY A 350 -1.29 4.12 -16.53
N LEU A 351 -1.02 4.47 -15.28
CA LEU A 351 0.34 4.75 -14.81
C LEU A 351 0.91 3.50 -14.13
N PRO A 352 2.19 3.16 -14.32
CA PRO A 352 2.80 2.06 -13.60
C PRO A 352 2.90 2.42 -12.10
N VAL A 353 2.88 1.39 -11.25
CA VAL A 353 3.18 1.54 -9.82
C VAL A 353 4.63 1.96 -9.66
N PHE A 354 4.88 2.88 -8.73
CA PHE A 354 6.23 3.35 -8.39
C PHE A 354 6.43 3.37 -6.88
N GLN A 355 7.68 3.42 -6.45
CA GLN A 355 8.04 3.56 -5.04
C GLN A 355 8.32 5.03 -4.70
N ALA A 356 7.81 5.48 -3.55
CA ALA A 356 7.95 6.86 -3.13
C ALA A 356 9.43 7.26 -2.99
N GLY A 357 9.82 8.33 -3.69
CA GLY A 357 11.21 8.79 -3.82
C GLY A 357 11.84 8.54 -5.19
N GLN A 358 11.26 7.66 -6.02
CA GLN A 358 11.68 7.47 -7.41
C GLN A 358 11.53 8.73 -8.27
N HIS A 359 12.21 8.75 -9.42
CA HIS A 359 12.17 9.84 -10.39
C HIS A 359 11.61 9.42 -11.75
N LEU A 360 11.07 10.39 -12.48
CA LEU A 360 10.49 10.22 -13.80
C LEU A 360 11.47 10.74 -14.87
N PRO A 361 11.99 9.88 -15.76
CA PRO A 361 12.72 10.32 -16.94
C PRO A 361 11.78 10.95 -17.97
N LEU A 362 12.10 12.17 -18.40
CA LEU A 362 11.37 12.92 -19.42
C LEU A 362 12.26 13.26 -20.61
N ARG A 363 11.70 13.16 -21.81
CA ARG A 363 12.35 13.53 -23.07
C ARG A 363 11.79 14.84 -23.61
N PHE A 364 12.70 15.73 -24.02
CA PHE A 364 12.40 17.03 -24.59
C PHE A 364 13.13 17.19 -25.91
N THR A 365 12.47 17.76 -26.92
CA THR A 365 13.10 18.12 -28.18
C THR A 365 13.04 19.64 -28.34
N LEU A 366 14.18 20.33 -28.19
CA LEU A 366 14.28 21.78 -28.30
C LEU A 366 15.29 22.13 -29.40
N ASP A 367 14.88 22.97 -30.34
CA ASP A 367 15.73 23.42 -31.45
C ASP A 367 16.36 22.26 -32.26
N GLY A 368 15.64 21.14 -32.37
CA GLY A 368 16.12 19.91 -33.04
C GLY A 368 17.07 19.04 -32.19
N GLU A 369 17.42 19.46 -30.97
CA GLU A 369 18.23 18.69 -30.03
C GLU A 369 17.36 17.93 -29.01
N VAL A 370 17.69 16.67 -28.76
CA VAL A 370 17.01 15.83 -27.77
C VAL A 370 17.72 15.93 -26.41
N PHE A 371 16.95 16.20 -25.37
CA PHE A 371 17.38 16.25 -23.98
C PHE A 371 16.57 15.27 -23.15
N ILE A 372 17.25 14.50 -22.31
CA ILE A 372 16.61 13.67 -21.28
C ILE A 372 16.92 14.29 -19.92
N ARG A 373 15.90 14.46 -19.08
CA ARG A 373 16.02 14.93 -17.70
C ARG A 373 15.17 14.08 -16.79
N THR A 374 15.68 13.81 -15.60
CA THR A 374 14.94 13.09 -14.56
C THR A 374 14.47 14.08 -13.50
N TYR A 375 13.22 13.92 -13.05
CA TYR A 375 12.68 14.70 -11.94
C TYR A 375 12.07 13.76 -10.92
N SER A 376 12.44 13.89 -9.65
CA SER A 376 11.81 13.12 -8.56
C SER A 376 10.30 13.30 -8.61
N LEU A 377 9.58 12.19 -8.48
CA LEU A 377 8.14 12.24 -8.30
C LEU A 377 7.87 12.86 -6.92
N SER A 378 7.09 13.93 -6.91
CA SER A 378 6.68 14.62 -5.69
C SER A 378 5.27 14.22 -5.24
N GLY A 379 4.53 13.44 -6.05
CA GLY A 379 3.26 12.81 -5.68
C GLY A 379 3.45 11.48 -4.92
N ALA A 380 2.37 10.89 -4.41
CA ALA A 380 2.39 9.59 -3.75
C ALA A 380 2.13 8.46 -4.75
N PRO A 381 2.64 7.24 -4.50
CA PRO A 381 2.24 6.02 -5.22
C PRO A 381 0.74 5.76 -5.28
N SER A 382 -0.01 6.27 -4.31
CA SER A 382 -1.47 6.17 -4.22
C SER A 382 -2.24 7.22 -5.02
N ASP A 383 -1.56 8.18 -5.66
CA ASP A 383 -2.19 9.16 -6.54
C ASP A 383 -2.44 8.56 -7.95
N ASP A 384 -3.51 8.98 -8.62
CA ASP A 384 -3.86 8.55 -9.99
C ASP A 384 -3.13 9.36 -11.09
N PHE A 385 -2.12 10.16 -10.71
CA PHE A 385 -1.33 10.98 -11.61
C PHE A 385 0.15 10.94 -11.19
N PHE A 386 1.05 11.27 -12.12
CA PHE A 386 2.41 11.63 -11.75
C PHE A 386 2.50 13.13 -11.48
N ARG A 387 3.24 13.50 -10.43
CA ARG A 387 3.58 14.89 -10.14
C ARG A 387 5.08 15.03 -10.10
N ILE A 388 5.62 15.96 -10.88
CA ILE A 388 6.99 16.43 -10.74
C ILE A 388 6.97 17.89 -10.28
N SER A 389 7.95 18.30 -9.48
CA SER A 389 8.07 19.70 -9.06
C SER A 389 9.46 20.24 -9.38
N VAL A 390 9.49 21.26 -10.24
CA VAL A 390 10.68 21.66 -10.96
C VAL A 390 11.11 23.04 -10.50
N LYS A 391 12.33 23.14 -9.98
CA LYS A 391 12.99 24.44 -9.74
C LYS A 391 13.51 25.00 -11.07
N ARG A 392 13.29 26.30 -11.31
CA ARG A 392 13.78 26.99 -12.51
C ARG A 392 15.30 27.22 -12.43
N GLU A 393 16.05 26.32 -13.05
CA GLU A 393 17.53 26.31 -13.04
C GLU A 393 18.06 25.54 -14.26
N GLY A 394 18.48 26.27 -15.30
CA GLY A 394 18.97 25.71 -16.57
C GLY A 394 17.96 25.71 -17.74
N ARG A 395 18.39 25.21 -18.91
CA ARG A 395 17.63 25.31 -20.19
C ARG A 395 16.28 24.61 -20.14
N ILE A 396 16.24 23.33 -19.71
CA ILE A 396 15.02 22.51 -19.73
C ILE A 396 13.99 22.96 -18.68
N SER A 397 14.44 23.24 -17.45
CA SER A 397 13.57 23.76 -16.41
C SER A 397 13.01 25.15 -16.75
N THR A 398 13.78 26.00 -17.44
CA THR A 398 13.28 27.27 -17.97
C THR A 398 12.21 27.05 -19.03
N HIS A 399 12.41 26.12 -19.97
CA HIS A 399 11.38 25.75 -20.96
C HIS A 399 10.09 25.24 -20.29
N LEU A 400 10.20 24.37 -19.29
CA LEU A 400 9.05 23.90 -18.50
C LEU A 400 8.29 25.06 -17.84
N HIS A 401 9.00 26.05 -17.29
CA HIS A 401 8.36 27.20 -16.63
C HIS A 401 7.74 28.18 -17.62
N ASP A 402 8.42 28.46 -18.73
CA ASP A 402 8.07 29.58 -19.60
C ASP A 402 7.15 29.15 -20.76
N GLN A 403 7.31 27.93 -21.28
CA GLN A 403 6.67 27.51 -22.53
C GLN A 403 5.63 26.41 -22.33
N VAL A 404 5.86 25.45 -21.43
CA VAL A 404 4.89 24.35 -21.20
C VAL A 404 3.59 24.89 -20.59
N ARG A 405 2.46 24.37 -21.07
CA ARG A 405 1.08 24.72 -20.69
C ARG A 405 0.26 23.47 -20.37
N VAL A 406 -0.86 23.69 -19.68
CA VAL A 406 -1.87 22.65 -19.51
C VAL A 406 -2.38 22.22 -20.88
N GLY A 407 -2.45 20.90 -21.11
CA GLY A 407 -2.81 20.29 -22.38
C GLY A 407 -1.61 19.80 -23.20
N ASP A 408 -0.40 20.32 -22.96
CA ASP A 408 0.80 19.87 -23.65
C ASP A 408 1.11 18.41 -23.30
N VAL A 409 1.75 17.70 -24.23
CA VAL A 409 2.16 16.30 -24.04
C VAL A 409 3.67 16.24 -23.87
N LEU A 410 4.10 15.59 -22.78
CA LEU A 410 5.49 15.27 -22.49
C LEU A 410 5.70 13.76 -22.67
N GLU A 411 6.87 13.36 -23.12
CA GLU A 411 7.23 11.95 -23.22
C GLU A 411 7.98 11.51 -21.96
N ALA A 412 7.50 10.45 -21.33
CA ALA A 412 8.06 9.89 -20.10
C ALA A 412 8.35 8.40 -20.24
N ARG A 413 9.37 7.91 -19.54
CA ARG A 413 9.53 6.47 -19.27
C ARG A 413 8.91 6.09 -17.93
N SER A 414 8.87 4.79 -17.63
CA SER A 414 8.53 4.29 -16.30
C SER A 414 9.43 4.91 -15.23
N PRO A 415 8.91 5.15 -14.00
CA PRO A 415 9.70 5.66 -12.88
C PRO A 415 10.91 4.78 -12.55
N GLN A 416 12.01 5.40 -12.13
CA GLN A 416 13.29 4.76 -11.87
C GLN A 416 13.93 5.25 -10.56
N GLY A 417 14.92 4.51 -10.08
CA GLY A 417 15.75 4.87 -8.92
C GLY A 417 15.48 4.03 -7.67
N HIS A 418 16.45 4.06 -6.76
CA HIS A 418 16.46 3.27 -5.51
C HIS A 418 16.46 4.15 -4.26
N PHE A 419 16.35 5.48 -4.43
CA PHE A 419 16.18 6.41 -3.32
C PHE A 419 14.73 6.37 -2.84
N THR A 420 14.39 5.34 -2.08
CA THR A 420 13.02 5.01 -1.68
C THR A 420 12.87 4.90 -0.17
N VAL A 421 11.65 4.98 0.34
CA VAL A 421 11.34 4.75 1.75
C VAL A 421 10.70 3.37 1.95
N ALA A 422 10.99 2.73 3.10
CA ALA A 422 10.20 1.64 3.63
C ALA A 422 9.09 2.21 4.55
N PRO A 423 7.85 2.42 4.07
CA PRO A 423 6.83 3.15 4.83
C PRO A 423 6.28 2.37 6.03
N LEU A 424 6.43 1.04 6.04
CA LEU A 424 5.97 0.14 7.09
C LEU A 424 7.09 -0.31 8.04
N GLU A 425 8.29 0.25 7.94
CA GLU A 425 9.36 0.02 8.92
C GLU A 425 8.95 0.57 10.31
N ARG A 426 9.45 -0.04 11.38
CA ARG A 426 9.18 0.34 12.77
C ARG A 426 10.14 1.41 13.28
N ARG A 427 11.40 1.39 12.83
CA ARG A 427 12.40 2.40 13.19
C ARG A 427 11.89 3.80 12.79
N PRO A 428 11.99 4.84 13.63
CA PRO A 428 11.62 6.19 13.23
C PRO A 428 12.37 6.66 11.99
N LEU A 429 11.82 7.68 11.33
CA LEU A 429 12.31 8.24 10.07
C LEU A 429 12.59 9.73 10.22
N VAL A 430 13.73 10.20 9.74
CA VAL A 430 14.07 11.62 9.70
C VAL A 430 14.39 12.03 8.26
N LEU A 431 13.50 12.82 7.68
CA LEU A 431 13.57 13.36 6.33
C LEU A 431 14.19 14.77 6.37
N LEU A 432 15.37 14.96 5.79
CA LEU A 432 16.14 16.21 5.79
C LEU A 432 16.16 16.82 4.38
N ALA A 433 15.34 17.84 4.16
CA ALA A 433 15.18 18.50 2.86
C ALA A 433 15.82 19.89 2.82
N ALA A 434 16.53 20.19 1.73
CA ALA A 434 16.94 21.57 1.41
C ALA A 434 16.43 22.01 0.03
N GLY A 435 15.68 23.12 0.00
CA GLY A 435 15.13 23.69 -1.24
C GLY A 435 14.27 22.69 -2.01
N VAL A 436 14.58 22.47 -3.30
CA VAL A 436 13.83 21.52 -4.16
C VAL A 436 14.03 20.06 -3.76
N GLY A 437 14.99 19.75 -2.87
CA GLY A 437 15.18 18.40 -2.36
C GLY A 437 14.10 17.85 -1.46
N ILE A 438 13.12 18.68 -1.10
CA ILE A 438 11.88 18.19 -0.52
C ILE A 438 11.08 17.29 -1.46
N THR A 439 11.29 17.34 -2.79
CA THR A 439 10.43 16.63 -3.75
C THR A 439 10.32 15.11 -3.54
N PRO A 440 11.42 14.33 -3.51
CA PRO A 440 11.31 12.90 -3.18
C PRO A 440 10.84 12.68 -1.74
N LEU A 441 11.25 13.55 -0.79
CA LEU A 441 10.91 13.37 0.63
C LEU A 441 9.42 13.63 0.90
N LEU A 442 8.77 14.51 0.14
CA LEU A 442 7.33 14.73 0.19
C LEU A 442 6.59 13.50 -0.33
N SER A 443 7.07 12.88 -1.41
CA SER A 443 6.53 11.61 -1.89
C SER A 443 6.62 10.53 -0.80
N MET A 444 7.79 10.39 -0.17
CA MET A 444 8.02 9.45 0.93
C MET A 444 7.10 9.72 2.13
N LEU A 445 6.95 10.98 2.53
CA LEU A 445 6.09 11.35 3.66
C LEU A 445 4.61 11.05 3.36
N ARG A 446 4.13 11.39 2.16
CA ARG A 446 2.76 11.07 1.74
C ARG A 446 2.51 9.56 1.77
N GLU A 447 3.48 8.76 1.33
CA GLU A 447 3.38 7.31 1.35
C GLU A 447 3.40 6.74 2.78
N VAL A 448 4.26 7.24 3.66
CA VAL A 448 4.28 6.89 5.09
C VAL A 448 2.92 7.15 5.75
N VAL A 449 2.32 8.30 5.49
CA VAL A 449 1.01 8.67 6.03
C VAL A 449 -0.08 7.77 5.43
N TYR A 450 -0.12 7.61 4.11
CA TYR A 450 -1.11 6.77 3.43
C TYR A 450 -1.08 5.32 3.95
N GLN A 451 0.10 4.70 4.00
CA GLN A 451 0.26 3.33 4.50
C GLN A 451 -0.07 3.23 5.99
N GLY A 452 0.31 4.25 6.76
CA GLY A 452 0.01 4.31 8.19
C GLY A 452 -1.48 4.42 8.49
N LEU A 453 -2.24 5.23 7.73
CA LEU A 453 -3.70 5.32 7.86
C LEU A 453 -4.38 4.01 7.47
N ARG A 454 -3.93 3.40 6.36
CA ARG A 454 -4.46 2.12 5.85
C ARG A 454 -4.24 0.96 6.83
N THR A 455 -3.05 0.88 7.42
CA THR A 455 -2.65 -0.19 8.36
C THR A 455 -2.87 0.17 9.84
N ARG A 456 -3.34 1.39 10.12
CA ARG A 456 -3.56 1.98 11.46
C ARG A 456 -2.29 2.08 12.31
N ARG A 457 -1.12 2.20 11.68
CA ARG A 457 0.17 2.43 12.34
C ARG A 457 1.09 3.26 11.45
N ILE A 458 1.07 4.57 11.67
CA ILE A 458 1.98 5.51 10.99
C ILE A 458 3.39 5.35 11.56
N ARG A 459 4.39 5.25 10.68
CA ARG A 459 5.81 5.23 11.06
C ARG A 459 6.19 6.60 11.65
N PRO A 460 6.72 6.67 12.89
CA PRO A 460 7.12 7.94 13.49
C PRO A 460 8.10 8.69 12.58
N THR A 461 7.78 9.92 12.19
CA THR A 461 8.53 10.65 11.16
C THR A 461 8.73 12.12 11.51
N TRP A 462 9.96 12.61 11.37
CA TRP A 462 10.26 14.03 11.29
C TRP A 462 10.56 14.42 9.84
N LEU A 463 9.94 15.48 9.34
CA LEU A 463 10.37 16.18 8.13
C LEU A 463 10.94 17.54 8.52
N ILE A 464 12.24 17.74 8.27
CA ILE A 464 12.93 18.98 8.52
C ILE A 464 13.27 19.62 7.18
N GLN A 465 12.62 20.75 6.88
CA GLN A 465 12.75 21.48 5.62
C GLN A 465 13.52 22.79 5.83
N SER A 466 14.65 22.95 5.14
CA SER A 466 15.40 24.20 5.10
C SER A 466 15.17 24.94 3.79
N SER A 467 14.87 26.24 3.88
CA SER A 467 14.75 27.16 2.75
C SER A 467 15.48 28.47 3.02
N ARG A 468 15.74 29.26 1.98
CA ARG A 468 16.46 30.53 2.16
C ARG A 468 15.55 31.56 2.81
N SER A 469 14.42 31.86 2.21
CA SER A 469 13.37 32.76 2.71
C SER A 469 12.00 32.09 2.62
N LEU A 470 10.96 32.72 3.15
CA LEU A 470 9.60 32.18 3.11
C LEU A 470 9.10 32.00 1.68
N ALA A 471 9.40 32.97 0.79
CA ALA A 471 9.03 32.91 -0.63
C ALA A 471 9.67 31.74 -1.39
N ASP A 472 10.77 31.19 -0.87
CA ASP A 472 11.49 30.05 -1.45
C ASP A 472 10.95 28.70 -0.95
N GLN A 473 10.13 28.65 0.12
CA GLN A 473 9.69 27.42 0.79
C GLN A 473 8.41 26.83 0.16
N PRO A 474 8.50 25.67 -0.53
CA PRO A 474 7.33 25.07 -1.18
C PRO A 474 6.49 24.17 -0.25
N PHE A 475 5.26 23.85 -0.69
CA PHE A 475 4.37 22.81 -0.16
C PHE A 475 3.76 23.03 1.24
N ARG A 476 3.82 24.25 1.82
CA ARG A 476 3.25 24.53 3.15
C ARG A 476 1.83 24.01 3.36
N ALA A 477 0.88 24.47 2.54
CA ALA A 477 -0.53 24.09 2.67
C ALA A 477 -0.79 22.59 2.41
N GLU A 478 0.08 21.92 1.65
CA GLU A 478 -0.01 20.47 1.47
C GLU A 478 0.48 19.73 2.71
N LEU A 479 1.59 20.17 3.30
CA LEU A 479 2.11 19.61 4.54
C LEU A 479 1.13 19.83 5.70
N ASP A 480 0.55 21.02 5.84
CA ASP A 480 -0.42 21.31 6.91
C ASP A 480 -1.63 20.36 6.82
N ARG A 481 -2.21 20.19 5.63
CA ARG A 481 -3.30 19.23 5.41
C ARG A 481 -2.89 17.78 5.67
N LEU A 482 -1.65 17.41 5.33
CA LEU A 482 -1.17 16.04 5.54
C LEU A 482 -1.06 15.70 7.03
N LEU A 483 -0.83 16.70 7.90
CA LEU A 483 -0.70 16.52 9.34
C LEU A 483 -2.04 16.40 10.09
N GLU A 484 -3.16 16.81 9.48
CA GLU A 484 -4.49 16.81 10.13
C GLU A 484 -4.88 15.43 10.69
N ASP A 485 -4.51 14.35 9.99
CA ASP A 485 -4.86 12.97 10.33
C ASP A 485 -3.71 12.15 10.95
N THR A 486 -2.55 12.75 11.22
CA THR A 486 -1.36 12.01 11.68
C THR A 486 -1.20 11.95 13.20
N GLY A 487 -1.92 12.79 13.94
CA GLY A 487 -1.64 13.02 15.36
C GLY A 487 -0.16 13.37 15.58
N ASP A 488 0.44 12.86 16.65
CA ASP A 488 1.85 13.13 17.00
C ASP A 488 2.86 12.26 16.24
N ALA A 489 2.40 11.36 15.36
CA ALA A 489 3.28 10.42 14.66
C ALA A 489 4.14 11.10 13.59
N VAL A 490 3.70 12.23 13.04
CA VAL A 490 4.46 13.00 12.04
C VAL A 490 4.66 14.42 12.56
N ARG A 491 5.89 14.91 12.47
CA ARG A 491 6.25 16.28 12.83
C ARG A 491 6.99 16.95 11.69
N VAL A 492 6.67 18.21 11.41
CA VAL A 492 7.32 19.02 10.38
C VAL A 492 8.00 20.20 11.03
N LEU A 493 9.25 20.47 10.66
CA LEU A 493 10.03 21.62 11.11
C LEU A 493 10.57 22.41 9.91
N ARG A 494 10.27 23.70 9.87
CA ARG A 494 10.51 24.59 8.73
C ARG A 494 11.50 25.68 9.12
N LEU A 495 12.70 25.58 8.56
CA LEU A 495 13.80 26.49 8.82
C LEU A 495 13.98 27.50 7.68
N LEU A 496 14.22 28.76 8.05
CA LEU A 496 14.61 29.82 7.13
C LEU A 496 16.02 30.31 7.49
N SER A 497 16.95 30.30 6.53
CA SER A 497 18.32 30.81 6.78
C SER A 497 18.44 32.33 6.67
N GLN A 498 17.53 32.97 5.93
CA GLN A 498 17.45 34.41 5.65
C GLN A 498 15.96 34.81 5.58
N PRO A 499 15.23 34.76 6.72
CA PRO A 499 13.82 35.16 6.76
C PRO A 499 13.68 36.64 6.38
N GLU A 500 12.55 36.97 5.76
CA GLU A 500 12.14 38.35 5.53
C GLU A 500 12.02 39.11 6.88
N PRO A 501 12.40 40.40 6.97
CA PRO A 501 12.55 41.10 8.25
C PRO A 501 11.28 41.25 9.09
N ASP A 502 10.12 41.10 8.48
CA ASP A 502 8.79 41.21 9.07
C ASP A 502 8.23 39.88 9.56
N LEU A 503 8.92 38.76 9.33
CA LEU A 503 8.50 37.43 9.78
C LEU A 503 8.89 37.16 11.24
N VAL A 504 8.02 36.43 11.93
CA VAL A 504 8.18 36.06 13.34
C VAL A 504 8.47 34.57 13.46
N GLU A 505 9.58 34.23 14.12
CA GLU A 505 9.91 32.85 14.49
C GLU A 505 8.89 32.27 15.47
N GLY A 506 8.47 31.02 15.24
CA GLY A 506 7.41 30.33 15.97
C GLY A 506 5.99 30.62 15.47
N GLU A 507 5.82 31.60 14.58
CA GLU A 507 4.53 31.92 13.95
C GLU A 507 4.58 31.68 12.43
N ASP A 508 5.46 32.39 11.73
CA ASP A 508 5.59 32.32 10.28
C ASP A 508 6.51 31.18 9.83
N TYR A 509 7.49 30.80 10.64
CA TYR A 509 8.41 29.69 10.41
C TYR A 509 8.90 29.17 11.76
N ASP A 510 9.44 27.94 11.80
CA ASP A 510 9.67 27.29 13.09
C ASP A 510 11.00 27.70 13.74
N LEU A 511 12.10 27.76 12.97
CA LEU A 511 13.43 28.15 13.49
C LEU A 511 14.27 28.92 12.47
N HIS A 512 15.04 29.89 12.94
CA HIS A 512 16.03 30.61 12.13
C HIS A 512 17.32 29.79 12.01
N GLY A 513 17.85 29.69 10.79
CA GLY A 513 19.14 29.06 10.52
C GLY A 513 19.11 27.95 9.47
N ARG A 514 20.02 26.99 9.62
CA ARG A 514 20.17 25.83 8.74
C ARG A 514 20.09 24.56 9.57
N ILE A 515 19.80 23.44 8.92
CA ILE A 515 19.87 22.11 9.55
C ILE A 515 21.34 21.79 9.76
N ASP A 516 21.70 21.46 11.00
CA ASP A 516 23.04 21.02 11.39
C ASP A 516 22.98 19.94 12.48
N GLY A 517 24.12 19.36 12.85
CA GLY A 517 24.18 18.33 13.88
C GLY A 517 23.76 18.80 15.27
N ALA A 518 23.85 20.11 15.58
CA ALA A 518 23.42 20.64 16.87
C ALA A 518 21.89 20.65 16.99
N LEU A 519 21.20 21.06 15.91
CA LEU A 519 19.75 20.95 15.81
C LEU A 519 19.30 19.50 15.95
N LEU A 520 19.94 18.56 15.24
CA LEU A 520 19.56 17.14 15.30
C LEU A 520 19.70 16.58 16.72
N ARG A 521 20.79 16.90 17.44
CA ARG A 521 21.00 16.48 18.84
C ARG A 521 19.92 16.98 19.80
N ASN A 522 19.29 18.10 19.49
CA ASN A 522 18.21 18.64 20.31
C ASN A 522 16.85 18.01 20.01
N LEU A 523 16.69 17.38 18.84
CA LEU A 523 15.41 16.83 18.38
C LEU A 523 15.31 15.30 18.50
N ILE A 524 16.46 14.61 18.48
CA ILE A 524 16.55 13.16 18.38
C ILE A 524 17.36 12.64 19.57
N ASP A 525 16.74 11.78 20.38
CA ASP A 525 17.37 11.22 21.58
C ASP A 525 18.25 10.00 21.25
N GLU A 526 17.75 9.08 20.40
CA GLU A 526 18.38 7.79 20.10
C GLU A 526 18.69 7.69 18.59
N PHE A 527 19.91 8.04 18.19
CA PHE A 527 20.32 8.12 16.78
C PHE A 527 20.50 6.75 16.10
N ASP A 528 20.85 5.72 16.86
CA ASP A 528 21.15 4.36 16.37
C ASP A 528 19.91 3.56 15.93
N GLN A 529 18.72 4.05 16.28
CA GLN A 529 17.44 3.42 15.97
C GLN A 529 16.63 4.17 14.91
N VAL A 530 17.25 5.13 14.20
CA VAL A 530 16.58 6.05 13.27
C VAL A 530 17.15 5.92 11.87
N ASP A 531 16.28 5.89 10.86
CA ASP A 531 16.71 6.02 9.47
C ASP A 531 16.70 7.50 9.06
N PHE A 532 17.80 7.96 8.46
CA PHE A 532 17.96 9.31 7.96
C PHE A 532 17.87 9.32 6.44
N VAL A 533 17.08 10.24 5.89
CA VAL A 533 16.95 10.42 4.44
C VAL A 533 17.19 11.88 4.09
N LEU A 534 18.27 12.16 3.38
CA LEU A 534 18.75 13.52 3.07
C LEU A 534 18.71 13.81 1.58
N CYS A 535 18.14 14.96 1.22
CA CYS A 535 18.07 15.37 -0.17
C CYS A 535 18.21 16.89 -0.32
N GLY A 536 19.20 17.33 -1.10
CA GLY A 536 19.52 18.75 -1.24
C GLY A 536 20.79 19.04 -2.06
N PRO A 537 21.33 20.27 -1.95
CA PRO A 537 22.61 20.64 -2.57
C PRO A 537 23.79 19.84 -1.99
N GLY A 538 24.84 19.59 -2.79
CA GLY A 538 25.96 18.72 -2.40
C GLY A 538 26.64 19.09 -1.07
N ALA A 539 26.87 20.39 -0.81
CA ALA A 539 27.47 20.83 0.45
C ALA A 539 26.57 20.59 1.67
N PHE A 540 25.24 20.69 1.49
CA PHE A 540 24.26 20.38 2.53
C PHE A 540 24.24 18.87 2.82
N THR A 541 24.15 18.06 1.77
CA THR A 541 24.11 16.60 1.87
C THR A 541 25.40 16.06 2.51
N GLN A 542 26.58 16.51 2.07
CA GLN A 542 27.86 16.08 2.66
C GLN A 542 28.00 16.53 4.12
N GLY A 543 27.70 17.79 4.45
CA GLY A 543 27.87 18.29 5.81
C GLY A 543 26.97 17.58 6.83
N LEU A 544 25.73 17.25 6.45
CA LEU A 544 24.84 16.46 7.30
C LEU A 544 25.26 14.99 7.36
N TYR A 545 25.71 14.41 6.25
CA TYR A 545 26.28 13.06 6.25
C TYR A 545 27.43 12.96 7.26
N ASP A 546 28.42 13.86 7.17
CA ASP A 546 29.58 13.89 8.08
C ASP A 546 29.13 14.06 9.53
N SER A 547 28.17 14.97 9.79
CA SER A 547 27.62 15.19 11.13
C SER A 547 26.92 13.94 11.69
N LEU A 548 26.18 13.19 10.87
CA LEU A 548 25.52 11.96 11.28
C LEU A 548 26.53 10.85 11.58
N ARG A 549 27.62 10.75 10.80
CA ARG A 549 28.72 9.82 11.09
C ARG A 549 29.46 10.19 12.38
N GLU A 550 29.67 11.47 12.66
CA GLU A 550 30.23 11.95 13.94
C GLU A 550 29.31 11.65 15.14
N LEU A 551 28.01 11.50 14.88
CA LEU A 551 26.99 11.09 15.85
C LEU A 551 26.80 9.56 15.93
N ASP A 552 27.74 8.80 15.36
CA ASP A 552 27.77 7.33 15.37
C ASP A 552 26.58 6.66 14.64
N VAL A 553 25.91 7.37 13.74
CA VAL A 553 24.88 6.80 12.86
C VAL A 553 25.56 5.96 11.79
N ARG A 554 25.12 4.70 11.60
CA ARG A 554 25.67 3.78 10.59
C ARG A 554 25.41 4.24 9.15
N ASP A 555 26.29 3.92 8.21
CA ASP A 555 26.13 4.33 6.81
C ASP A 555 24.89 3.71 6.16
N ASP A 556 24.55 2.48 6.56
CA ASP A 556 23.35 1.74 6.13
C ASP A 556 22.02 2.37 6.61
N GLN A 557 22.07 3.29 7.57
CA GLN A 557 20.93 4.08 8.07
C GLN A 557 20.81 5.46 7.41
N ILE A 558 21.77 5.86 6.57
CA ILE A 558 21.83 7.19 5.97
C ILE A 558 21.58 7.08 4.46
N HIS A 559 20.35 7.35 4.04
CA HIS A 559 19.98 7.38 2.62
C HIS A 559 20.13 8.80 2.08
N ALA A 560 20.86 8.99 0.99
CA ALA A 560 21.18 10.32 0.49
C ALA A 560 21.11 10.44 -1.03
N GLU A 561 20.52 11.53 -1.51
CA GLU A 561 20.55 11.94 -2.92
C GLU A 561 20.95 13.42 -3.04
N THR A 562 21.66 13.76 -4.11
CA THR A 562 22.10 15.14 -4.41
C THR A 562 21.53 15.57 -5.76
N PHE A 563 21.04 16.81 -5.85
CA PHE A 563 20.67 17.38 -7.16
C PHE A 563 21.93 17.84 -7.90
N GLY A 564 22.17 17.23 -9.07
CA GLY A 564 23.37 17.45 -9.87
C GLY A 564 24.33 16.25 -9.80
N PRO A 565 25.63 16.45 -10.12
CA PRO A 565 26.62 15.39 -9.97
C PRO A 565 26.66 14.91 -8.51
N SER A 566 26.61 13.60 -8.32
CA SER A 566 26.72 12.96 -7.01
C SER A 566 28.15 13.12 -6.52
N THR A 567 28.35 14.08 -5.61
CA THR A 567 29.65 14.38 -4.99
C THR A 567 29.79 13.81 -3.58
N LEU A 568 28.81 13.03 -3.11
CA LEU A 568 28.79 12.51 -1.74
C LEU A 568 29.93 11.51 -1.55
N LYS A 569 30.80 11.79 -0.59
CA LYS A 569 31.85 10.88 -0.12
C LYS A 569 31.34 10.15 1.10
N ARG A 570 31.22 8.83 1.00
CA ARG A 570 30.73 7.95 2.07
C ARG A 570 31.90 7.29 2.80
N GLN A 571 31.71 7.08 4.10
CA GLN A 571 32.58 6.27 4.95
C GLN A 571 31.86 4.96 5.29
N ALA A 572 32.34 3.86 4.71
CA ALA A 572 31.82 2.53 4.95
C ALA A 572 31.83 2.15 6.44
N ASP A 573 30.84 1.37 6.86
CA ASP A 573 30.82 0.81 8.21
C ASP A 573 31.96 -0.22 8.39
N PRO A 574 32.50 -0.37 9.63
CA PRO A 574 33.60 -1.29 9.89
C PRO A 574 33.32 -2.75 9.52
N ASP A 575 32.04 -3.15 9.57
CA ASP A 575 31.51 -4.47 9.28
C ASP A 575 30.79 -4.55 7.92
N ALA A 576 30.90 -3.51 7.08
CA ALA A 576 30.27 -3.50 5.77
C ALA A 576 30.78 -4.67 4.91
N ILE A 577 29.85 -5.36 4.24
CA ILE A 577 30.19 -6.40 3.27
C ILE A 577 30.90 -5.72 2.09
N VAL A 578 32.19 -6.01 1.93
CA VAL A 578 32.97 -5.53 0.79
C VAL A 578 32.53 -6.31 -0.45
N ILE A 579 32.01 -5.60 -1.46
CA ILE A 579 31.70 -6.21 -2.75
C ILE A 579 33.01 -6.78 -3.31
N GLU A 580 33.06 -8.10 -3.51
CA GLU A 580 34.21 -8.75 -4.12
C GLU A 580 34.28 -8.34 -5.59
N GLN A 581 35.25 -7.49 -5.94
CA GLN A 581 35.43 -6.97 -7.29
C GLN A 581 36.88 -7.21 -7.72
N LEU A 582 37.08 -7.40 -9.02
CA LEU A 582 38.42 -7.31 -9.59
C LEU A 582 38.99 -5.90 -9.34
N PRO A 583 40.31 -5.77 -9.06
CA PRO A 583 40.95 -4.46 -8.90
C PRO A 583 40.72 -3.57 -10.11
N ALA A 584 40.63 -2.25 -9.91
CA ALA A 584 40.61 -1.30 -11.00
C ALA A 584 41.85 -1.47 -11.89
N ALA A 585 41.70 -1.31 -13.21
CA ALA A 585 42.79 -1.47 -14.14
C ALA A 585 43.90 -0.43 -13.90
N THR A 586 45.13 -0.91 -13.76
CA THR A 586 46.33 -0.06 -13.58
C THR A 586 47.03 0.29 -14.90
N THR A 587 46.50 -0.18 -16.02
CA THR A 587 47.05 0.05 -17.37
C THR A 587 45.94 0.43 -18.35
N SER A 588 46.32 0.86 -19.56
CA SER A 588 45.35 1.26 -20.57
C SER A 588 44.50 0.10 -21.06
N VAL A 589 43.18 0.20 -20.91
CA VAL A 589 42.21 -0.83 -21.35
C VAL A 589 41.50 -0.39 -22.63
N PRO A 590 41.44 -1.23 -23.68
CA PRO A 590 40.58 -0.99 -24.84
C PRO A 590 39.10 -1.13 -24.44
N VAL A 591 38.30 -0.13 -24.80
CA VAL A 591 36.86 -0.08 -24.58
C VAL A 591 36.15 0.04 -25.92
N VAL A 592 35.30 -0.92 -26.24
CA VAL A 592 34.49 -0.96 -27.46
C VAL A 592 33.05 -0.62 -27.12
N PHE A 593 32.49 0.33 -27.86
CA PHE A 593 31.07 0.69 -27.81
C PHE A 593 30.39 0.05 -29.04
N GLU A 594 29.82 -1.14 -28.84
CA GLU A 594 29.43 -2.05 -29.93
C GLU A 594 28.38 -1.43 -30.86
N ARG A 595 27.28 -0.93 -30.30
CA ARG A 595 26.14 -0.40 -31.07
C ARG A 595 26.50 0.84 -31.89
N SER A 596 27.40 1.67 -31.37
CA SER A 596 27.90 2.86 -32.07
C SER A 596 29.12 2.59 -32.96
N ALA A 597 29.65 1.37 -32.97
CA ALA A 597 30.86 0.96 -33.68
C ALA A 597 32.05 1.90 -33.40
N LYS A 598 32.20 2.35 -32.16
CA LYS A 598 33.30 3.22 -31.71
C LYS A 598 34.22 2.49 -30.75
N GLU A 599 35.49 2.88 -30.78
CA GLU A 599 36.50 2.37 -29.87
C GLU A 599 37.25 3.52 -29.17
N ALA A 600 37.62 3.26 -27.92
CA ALA A 600 38.43 4.15 -27.11
C ALA A 600 39.45 3.35 -26.30
N ARG A 601 40.44 4.06 -25.77
CA ARG A 601 41.34 3.51 -24.76
C ARG A 601 41.16 4.29 -23.47
N TRP A 602 40.72 3.59 -22.43
CA TRP A 602 40.69 4.13 -21.08
C TRP A 602 42.11 4.18 -20.51
N GLN A 603 42.38 5.13 -19.62
CA GLN A 603 43.62 5.29 -18.87
C GLN A 603 43.31 5.31 -17.37
N PRO A 604 44.22 4.88 -16.47
CA PRO A 604 43.98 4.87 -15.02
C PRO A 604 43.42 6.17 -14.43
N GLU A 605 43.83 7.32 -14.97
CA GLU A 605 43.38 8.67 -14.57
C GLU A 605 42.23 9.22 -15.45
N GLY A 606 41.66 8.39 -16.31
CA GLY A 606 40.75 8.77 -17.40
C GLY A 606 39.28 8.97 -16.98
N GLY A 607 39.00 8.93 -15.68
CA GLY A 607 37.65 9.07 -15.13
C GLY A 607 36.76 7.85 -15.37
N SER A 608 35.45 8.07 -15.36
CA SER A 608 34.41 7.05 -15.55
C SER A 608 34.29 6.59 -17.00
N LEU A 609 33.66 5.42 -17.21
CA LEU A 609 33.29 4.94 -18.55
C LEU A 609 32.32 5.87 -19.28
N LEU A 610 31.48 6.60 -18.54
CA LEU A 610 30.61 7.66 -19.06
C LEU A 610 31.45 8.78 -19.71
N GLU A 611 32.42 9.32 -18.98
CA GLU A 611 33.28 10.41 -19.46
C GLU A 611 34.09 9.96 -20.68
N LEU A 612 34.56 8.70 -20.69
CA LEU A 612 35.21 8.12 -21.87
C LEU A 612 34.29 8.08 -23.08
N ALA A 613 33.03 7.65 -22.91
CA ALA A 613 32.04 7.63 -23.98
C ALA A 613 31.73 9.05 -24.51
N GLU A 614 31.53 10.01 -23.61
CA GLU A 614 31.29 11.42 -23.95
C GLU A 614 32.48 12.03 -24.71
N SER A 615 33.71 11.71 -24.33
CA SER A 615 34.93 12.15 -25.03
C SER A 615 35.00 11.67 -26.49
N ARG A 616 34.26 10.61 -26.83
CA ARG A 616 34.11 10.08 -28.19
C ARG A 616 32.84 10.56 -28.90
N GLY A 617 32.19 11.58 -28.35
CA GLY A 617 30.96 12.16 -28.89
C GLY A 617 29.77 11.21 -28.80
N LEU A 618 29.80 10.21 -27.92
CA LEU A 618 28.60 9.46 -27.55
C LEU A 618 27.78 10.28 -26.55
N ARG A 619 26.48 10.00 -26.52
CA ARG A 619 25.54 10.64 -25.58
C ARG A 619 24.73 9.56 -24.86
N PRO A 620 25.39 8.64 -24.12
CA PRO A 620 24.66 7.68 -23.31
C PRO A 620 23.77 8.41 -22.31
N GLU A 621 22.67 7.78 -21.92
CA GLU A 621 21.75 8.35 -20.94
C GLU A 621 22.44 8.44 -19.58
N PHE A 622 22.28 9.55 -18.85
CA PHE A 622 22.79 9.69 -17.48
C PHE A 622 22.00 10.78 -16.73
N SER A 623 22.09 10.75 -15.40
CA SER A 623 21.57 11.83 -14.55
C SER A 623 22.53 12.14 -13.38
N CYS A 624 22.59 11.30 -12.36
CA CYS A 624 23.34 11.60 -11.11
C CYS A 624 24.87 11.61 -11.24
N ARG A 625 25.46 10.96 -12.25
CA ARG A 625 26.93 10.76 -12.38
C ARG A 625 27.64 10.14 -11.16
N GLY A 626 26.95 9.33 -10.36
CA GLY A 626 27.58 8.61 -9.23
C GLY A 626 26.88 7.33 -8.82
N GLY A 627 26.12 6.71 -9.74
CA GLY A 627 25.55 5.38 -9.51
C GLY A 627 24.33 5.31 -8.60
N SER A 628 23.70 6.42 -8.21
CA SER A 628 22.48 6.40 -7.39
C SER A 628 21.18 6.28 -8.19
N CYS A 629 21.11 6.91 -9.37
CA CYS A 629 19.86 7.00 -10.15
C CYS A 629 19.60 5.81 -11.10
N GLY A 630 20.63 5.02 -11.45
CA GLY A 630 20.48 3.93 -12.43
C GLY A 630 20.38 4.35 -13.91
N THR A 631 20.13 5.61 -14.26
CA THR A 631 19.95 6.06 -15.67
C THR A 631 21.13 5.74 -16.60
N CYS A 632 22.35 5.63 -16.06
CA CYS A 632 23.56 5.30 -16.83
C CYS A 632 23.78 3.80 -17.07
N LYS A 633 22.78 2.98 -16.75
CA LYS A 633 22.81 1.53 -16.90
C LYS A 633 22.92 1.15 -18.39
N THR A 634 23.89 0.31 -18.72
CA THR A 634 24.03 -0.31 -20.04
C THR A 634 24.40 -1.78 -19.91
N ARG A 635 24.19 -2.56 -20.97
CA ARG A 635 24.58 -3.97 -21.02
C ARG A 635 26.09 -4.10 -21.17
N LEU A 636 26.69 -4.89 -20.30
CA LEU A 636 28.08 -5.32 -20.36
C LEU A 636 28.16 -6.60 -21.20
N ILE A 637 28.80 -6.53 -22.36
CA ILE A 637 28.87 -7.65 -23.30
C ILE A 637 30.07 -8.55 -22.99
N SER A 638 31.22 -7.95 -22.67
CA SER A 638 32.41 -8.68 -22.22
C SER A 638 33.34 -7.81 -21.39
N GLY A 639 34.27 -8.45 -20.67
CA GLY A 639 35.18 -7.79 -19.75
C GLY A 639 34.60 -7.65 -18.35
N ALA A 640 35.25 -6.85 -17.51
CA ALA A 640 34.84 -6.62 -16.14
C ALA A 640 35.07 -5.16 -15.76
N VAL A 641 34.29 -4.68 -14.79
CA VAL A 641 34.40 -3.32 -14.25
C VAL A 641 34.67 -3.34 -12.76
N ASN A 642 35.23 -2.25 -12.28
CA ASN A 642 35.38 -1.91 -10.88
C ASN A 642 34.58 -0.65 -10.58
N TYR A 643 34.01 -0.55 -9.38
CA TYR A 643 33.37 0.63 -8.85
C TYR A 643 34.25 1.23 -7.75
N PRO A 644 35.12 2.23 -8.05
CA PRO A 644 36.00 2.83 -7.07
C PRO A 644 35.22 3.43 -5.88
N GLN A 645 34.02 3.94 -6.18
CA GLN A 645 32.97 4.21 -5.21
C GLN A 645 31.80 3.28 -5.52
N PRO A 646 31.42 2.39 -4.59
CA PRO A 646 30.27 1.52 -4.77
C PRO A 646 29.00 2.32 -5.10
N PRO A 647 28.21 1.90 -6.10
CA PRO A 647 26.90 2.50 -6.34
C PRO A 647 25.95 2.20 -5.17
N ALA A 648 24.85 2.96 -5.07
CA ALA A 648 23.83 2.73 -4.05
C ALA A 648 23.22 1.32 -4.14
N GLU A 649 23.13 0.79 -5.36
CA GLU A 649 22.76 -0.59 -5.63
C GLU A 649 23.59 -1.11 -6.80
N VAL A 650 24.12 -2.33 -6.67
CA VAL A 650 24.89 -2.98 -7.73
C VAL A 650 23.92 -3.41 -8.83
N PRO A 651 24.15 -3.07 -10.10
CA PRO A 651 23.28 -3.50 -11.18
C PRO A 651 23.26 -5.03 -11.31
N GLU A 652 22.17 -5.57 -11.86
CA GLU A 652 22.02 -7.00 -12.16
C GLU A 652 23.16 -7.55 -13.04
N GLU A 653 23.36 -8.87 -13.00
CA GLU A 653 24.38 -9.53 -13.81
C GLU A 653 24.25 -9.17 -15.30
N GLY A 654 25.37 -8.82 -15.93
CA GLY A 654 25.40 -8.37 -17.33
C GLY A 654 25.02 -6.90 -17.53
N GLN A 655 24.80 -6.12 -16.47
CA GLN A 655 24.60 -4.67 -16.54
C GLN A 655 25.70 -3.89 -15.81
N VAL A 656 25.94 -2.64 -16.23
CA VAL A 656 26.95 -1.75 -15.64
C VAL A 656 26.45 -0.32 -15.57
N LEU A 657 26.75 0.36 -14.45
CA LEU A 657 26.53 1.79 -14.26
C LEU A 657 27.78 2.57 -14.72
N ILE A 658 27.84 2.92 -16.00
CA ILE A 658 29.05 3.51 -16.63
C ILE A 658 29.47 4.84 -16.01
N CYS A 659 28.58 5.51 -15.28
CA CYS A 659 28.81 6.81 -14.69
C CYS A 659 29.63 6.79 -13.40
N CYS A 660 29.81 5.63 -12.77
CA CYS A 660 30.73 5.42 -11.65
C CYS A 660 31.66 4.21 -11.83
N ALA A 661 31.48 3.42 -12.90
CA ALA A 661 32.34 2.30 -13.24
C ALA A 661 33.62 2.75 -13.96
N VAL A 662 34.71 2.03 -13.68
CA VAL A 662 35.96 2.02 -14.44
C VAL A 662 36.28 0.60 -14.89
N PRO A 663 37.11 0.37 -15.92
CA PRO A 663 37.57 -0.97 -16.28
C PRO A 663 38.28 -1.66 -15.11
N ALA A 664 37.98 -2.95 -14.89
CA ALA A 664 38.75 -3.79 -14.00
C ALA A 664 40.00 -4.37 -14.68
N GLN A 665 40.95 -4.82 -13.88
CA GLN A 665 42.16 -5.51 -14.33
C GLN A 665 41.76 -6.85 -14.99
N SER A 666 41.73 -6.87 -16.32
CA SER A 666 41.36 -8.04 -17.12
C SER A 666 42.22 -8.17 -18.37
N SER A 667 42.39 -9.39 -18.87
CA SER A 667 43.05 -9.68 -20.16
C SER A 667 42.11 -9.52 -21.36
N GLN A 668 40.80 -9.36 -21.12
CA GLN A 668 39.80 -9.17 -22.17
C GLN A 668 39.50 -7.67 -22.36
N PRO A 669 39.21 -7.24 -23.61
CA PRO A 669 38.69 -5.90 -23.86
C PRO A 669 37.33 -5.71 -23.19
N LEU A 670 37.06 -4.48 -22.75
CA LEU A 670 35.76 -4.11 -22.21
C LEU A 670 34.82 -3.76 -23.35
N VAL A 671 33.68 -4.44 -23.45
CA VAL A 671 32.69 -4.21 -24.53
C VAL A 671 31.35 -3.82 -23.92
N LEU A 672 30.86 -2.65 -24.31
CA LEU A 672 29.61 -2.05 -23.84
C LEU A 672 28.61 -1.91 -24.99
N ASP A 673 27.33 -2.16 -24.72
CA ASP A 673 26.25 -2.00 -25.68
C ASP A 673 25.81 -0.52 -25.81
N LEU A 674 26.68 0.32 -26.36
CA LEU A 674 26.49 1.79 -26.44
C LEU A 674 26.55 2.34 -27.86
#